data_AF-A0A975JY78-F1
#
_entry.id   AF-A0A975JY78-F1
#
_cell.length_a   1.000
_cell.length_b   1.000
_cell.length_c   1.000
_cell.angle_alpha   90.00
_cell.angle_beta   90.00
_cell.angle_gamma   90.00
#
_symmetry.space_group_name_H-M   'P 1'
#
loop_
_entity.id
_entity.type
_entity.pdbx_description
1 polymer ?
#
loop_
_entity_poly.entity_id
_entity_poly.type
_entity_poly.pdbx_seq_one_letter_code
_entity_poly.pdbx_strand_id
1 'polypeptide(L)'
;MASESQPAIERPADLTAAWLTAVIPGGAIADFTVERIGTGQMSECYRVELTSAEPGTPQSVIMKVAATDPVSRQTGVALGLYEREVRFYRDIAPRLGGPLAPCYHAAVDTSSGIFDLVLGDAGPAVVGDEIDGATAEQASLAVAELGRLHGPLLDDPVLANAPWLHRAAPLDQAMIAPLYAGFVDRYGDQIAPQYRMVCERLVAAFDGYVAQENADDRIRGLVHGDYRLDNLLFGTAAADRALTVVDWQTVSWGPALTDLAYFVGCALPTQHRRELYHALLRSYHDALGPGAPLDIDDITDGVRRQSFFGVMMAIVSSMLVERTERGDRMFLTMLQRHCDHVLDTDALATLPAATSPQPLTPSQHDELAHTATAEPLWSESWYADFIDTAQGLGGWIRIGLMPNEDTAWFHVLLCGPELPTVAVVDFDVPLPADPWAVRTSAIEADHWAEEPLQSYRVTVHAQGQAYTDPSALLRSEPGTPVDVAIDLAWATDGTPYRYRMTTRYEIPCTVSGSVTIDGRCSRIDAVPGQRDHSWGVRDWWSMDWLWSALHLDDGTHLHGVNIQLPGIPGVSVGYGQDRTGNVSELNTVSVQETFGPNGLPTEAILTLQPVDITAAADVRGHAPLLLTAADGRVSQFPRAWARFRTTDGRTGVGWLEWNRNQPTPQ
;
A
#
# COMPACT_ATOMS: atom_id res chain seq x y z
N MET A 1 18.95 -40.90 21.14
CA MET A 1 20.13 -40.56 20.32
C MET A 1 19.70 -39.37 19.48
N ALA A 2 20.29 -38.20 19.71
CA ALA A 2 20.00 -37.01 18.91
C ALA A 2 20.41 -37.29 17.46
N SER A 3 19.45 -37.32 16.53
CA SER A 3 19.76 -37.49 15.12
C SER A 3 20.47 -36.23 14.64
N GLU A 4 21.56 -36.40 13.90
CA GLU A 4 22.10 -35.35 13.05
C GLU A 4 20.93 -34.73 12.27
N SER A 5 20.76 -33.41 12.34
CA SER A 5 19.69 -32.72 11.61
C SER A 5 19.90 -32.98 10.12
N GLN A 6 19.01 -33.76 9.52
CA GLN A 6 19.05 -33.99 8.07
C GLN A 6 19.01 -32.63 7.35
N PRO A 7 19.73 -32.47 6.23
CA PRO A 7 19.74 -31.22 5.50
C PRO A 7 18.35 -30.92 4.96
N ALA A 8 18.02 -29.63 4.88
CA ALA A 8 16.78 -29.17 4.28
C ALA A 8 16.75 -29.53 2.78
N ILE A 9 15.57 -29.86 2.28
CA ILE A 9 15.32 -30.19 0.87
C ILE A 9 14.89 -28.92 0.15
N GLU A 10 15.63 -28.49 -0.88
CA GLU A 10 15.25 -27.32 -1.66
C GLU A 10 14.15 -27.66 -2.67
N ARG A 11 14.30 -28.80 -3.37
CA ARG A 11 13.42 -29.22 -4.44
C ARG A 11 13.09 -30.71 -4.34
N PRO A 12 11.96 -31.16 -4.91
CA PRO A 12 11.61 -32.58 -4.91
C PRO A 12 12.65 -33.48 -5.57
N ALA A 13 13.42 -32.95 -6.53
CA ALA A 13 14.50 -33.67 -7.19
C ALA A 13 15.69 -33.99 -6.28
N ASP A 14 15.80 -33.32 -5.12
CA ASP A 14 16.86 -33.56 -4.14
C ASP A 14 16.51 -34.70 -3.17
N LEU A 15 15.28 -35.21 -3.22
CA LEU A 15 14.85 -36.35 -2.41
C LEU A 15 15.61 -37.63 -2.78
N THR A 16 15.94 -38.42 -1.76
CA THR A 16 16.47 -39.77 -1.94
C THR A 16 15.77 -40.74 -0.99
N ALA A 17 15.68 -42.02 -1.38
CA ALA A 17 15.10 -43.06 -0.54
C ALA A 17 15.84 -43.20 0.81
N ALA A 18 17.17 -42.97 0.81
CA ALA A 18 17.98 -42.95 2.03
C ALA A 18 17.62 -41.79 2.95
N TRP A 19 17.40 -40.59 2.40
CA TRP A 19 16.95 -39.43 3.17
C TRP A 19 15.54 -39.66 3.75
N LEU A 20 14.59 -40.13 2.93
CA LEU A 20 13.23 -40.46 3.37
C LEU A 20 13.23 -41.52 4.49
N THR A 21 14.08 -42.55 4.39
CA THR A 21 14.27 -43.56 5.43
C THR A 21 14.77 -42.95 6.75
N ALA A 22 15.59 -41.89 6.69
CA ALA A 22 16.13 -41.26 7.88
C ALA A 22 15.11 -40.37 8.61
N VAL A 23 14.14 -39.80 7.89
CA VAL A 23 13.15 -38.86 8.45
C VAL A 23 11.79 -39.51 8.76
N ILE A 24 11.37 -40.53 8.00
CA ILE A 24 10.06 -41.16 8.16
C ILE A 24 10.18 -42.41 9.05
N PRO A 25 9.34 -42.54 10.09
CA PRO A 25 9.30 -43.74 10.92
C PRO A 25 8.66 -44.91 10.16
N GLY A 26 9.07 -46.15 10.46
CA GLY A 26 8.40 -47.36 9.98
C GLY A 26 9.31 -48.37 9.27
N GLY A 27 10.41 -47.92 8.67
CA GLY A 27 11.39 -48.83 8.07
C GLY A 27 12.11 -48.25 6.85
N ALA A 28 12.88 -49.11 6.16
CA ALA A 28 13.61 -48.72 4.96
C ALA A 28 12.65 -48.43 3.80
N ILE A 29 12.82 -47.27 3.17
CA ILE A 29 12.15 -46.90 1.92
C ILE A 29 12.99 -47.46 0.77
N ALA A 30 12.37 -48.31 -0.06
CA ALA A 30 13.03 -48.91 -1.22
C ALA A 30 12.99 -47.99 -2.43
N ASP A 31 11.85 -47.34 -2.65
CA ASP A 31 11.59 -46.44 -3.77
C ASP A 31 10.47 -45.46 -3.43
N PHE A 32 10.32 -44.40 -4.23
CA PHE A 32 9.25 -43.42 -4.07
C PHE A 32 8.87 -42.76 -5.40
N THR A 33 7.63 -42.27 -5.51
CA THR A 33 7.17 -41.41 -6.59
C THR A 33 6.72 -40.07 -6.03
N VAL A 34 6.79 -39.02 -6.85
CA VAL A 34 6.42 -37.66 -6.45
C VAL A 34 5.41 -37.10 -7.43
N GLU A 35 4.29 -36.63 -6.91
CA GLU A 35 3.22 -35.96 -7.66
C GLU A 35 3.00 -34.57 -7.08
N ARG A 36 2.99 -33.53 -7.92
CA ARG A 36 2.64 -32.18 -7.48
C ARG A 36 1.14 -32.10 -7.20
N ILE A 37 0.78 -31.56 -6.05
CA ILE A 37 -0.62 -31.38 -5.62
C ILE A 37 -0.88 -29.93 -5.23
N GLY A 38 -2.13 -29.50 -5.38
CA GLY A 38 -2.55 -28.13 -5.05
C GLY A 38 -2.09 -27.07 -6.06
N THR A 39 -2.54 -25.84 -5.84
CA THR A 39 -2.33 -24.67 -6.72
C THR A 39 -1.64 -23.51 -6.00
N GLY A 40 -0.97 -23.79 -4.87
CA GLY A 40 -0.31 -22.80 -4.03
C GLY A 40 0.65 -21.91 -4.82
N GLN A 41 0.56 -20.59 -4.60
CA GLN A 41 1.40 -19.59 -5.26
C GLN A 41 2.68 -19.27 -4.47
N MET A 42 2.62 -19.37 -3.14
CA MET A 42 3.76 -19.04 -2.25
C MET A 42 4.64 -20.24 -1.92
N SER A 43 4.12 -21.46 -2.06
CA SER A 43 4.85 -22.71 -1.77
C SER A 43 4.30 -23.83 -2.63
N GLU A 44 5.09 -24.87 -2.83
CA GLU A 44 4.70 -26.03 -3.63
C GLU A 44 4.49 -27.25 -2.72
N CYS A 45 3.39 -27.97 -2.95
CA CYS A 45 3.06 -29.20 -2.24
C CYS A 45 3.17 -30.40 -3.17
N TYR A 46 3.68 -31.51 -2.65
CA TYR A 46 3.89 -32.74 -3.36
C TYR A 46 3.41 -33.91 -2.53
N ARG A 47 2.64 -34.83 -3.13
CA ARG A 47 2.42 -36.15 -2.56
C ARG A 47 3.60 -37.03 -2.93
N VAL A 48 4.18 -37.69 -1.94
CA VAL A 48 5.27 -38.65 -2.11
C VAL A 48 4.72 -40.02 -1.75
N GLU A 49 4.52 -40.89 -2.74
CA GLU A 49 4.11 -42.28 -2.49
C GLU A 49 5.35 -43.12 -2.18
N LEU A 50 5.28 -43.93 -1.13
CA LEU A 50 6.41 -44.65 -0.58
C LEU A 50 6.27 -46.15 -0.83
N THR A 51 7.34 -46.76 -1.36
CA THR A 51 7.45 -48.22 -1.47
C THR A 51 8.31 -48.74 -0.34
N SER A 52 7.71 -49.47 0.61
CA SER A 52 8.41 -50.14 1.70
C SER A 52 7.85 -51.54 1.94
N ALA A 53 8.73 -52.47 2.33
CA ALA A 53 8.34 -53.82 2.75
C ALA A 53 8.03 -53.90 4.26
N GLU A 54 8.31 -52.84 5.01
CA GLU A 54 8.23 -52.83 6.47
C GLU A 54 6.83 -52.38 6.94
N PRO A 55 6.16 -53.17 7.80
CA PRO A 55 4.88 -52.78 8.39
C PRO A 55 5.02 -51.53 9.25
N GLY A 56 4.14 -50.54 9.05
CA GLY A 56 4.12 -49.31 9.84
C GLY A 56 4.74 -48.09 9.15
N THR A 57 5.36 -48.25 7.99
CA THR A 57 5.70 -47.15 7.10
C THR A 57 4.42 -46.57 6.47
N PRO A 58 4.22 -45.23 6.46
CA PRO A 58 3.09 -44.64 5.76
C PRO A 58 3.14 -44.95 4.26
N GLN A 59 1.98 -45.13 3.63
CA GLN A 59 1.90 -45.35 2.18
C GLN A 59 2.28 -44.09 1.38
N SER A 60 2.00 -42.92 1.95
CA SER A 60 2.34 -41.63 1.37
C SER A 60 2.56 -40.56 2.43
N VAL A 61 3.32 -39.54 2.07
CA VAL A 61 3.54 -38.32 2.85
C VAL A 61 3.34 -37.10 1.95
N ILE A 62 3.11 -35.94 2.56
CA ILE A 62 3.08 -34.66 1.87
C ILE A 62 4.39 -33.94 2.13
N MET A 63 5.07 -33.54 1.06
CA MET A 63 6.22 -32.66 1.12
C MET A 63 5.79 -31.26 0.70
N LYS A 64 6.11 -30.25 1.50
CA LYS A 64 5.95 -28.84 1.15
C LYS A 64 7.32 -28.19 1.07
N VAL A 65 7.58 -27.43 0.00
CA VAL A 65 8.84 -26.72 -0.23
C VAL A 65 8.57 -25.29 -0.72
N ALA A 66 9.61 -24.44 -0.69
CA ALA A 66 9.54 -23.08 -1.22
C ALA A 66 9.12 -23.03 -2.69
N ALA A 67 8.46 -21.93 -3.09
CA ALA A 67 8.16 -21.69 -4.50
C ALA A 67 9.43 -21.74 -5.36
N THR A 68 9.29 -22.30 -6.58
CA THR A 68 10.35 -22.30 -7.59
C THR A 68 10.56 -20.92 -8.21
N ASP A 69 9.51 -20.09 -8.26
CA ASP A 69 9.58 -18.69 -8.67
C ASP A 69 10.36 -17.83 -7.64
N PRO A 70 11.46 -17.16 -8.02
CA PRO A 70 12.28 -16.39 -7.09
C PRO A 70 11.55 -15.22 -6.41
N VAL A 71 10.60 -14.57 -7.10
CA VAL A 71 9.87 -13.42 -6.56
C VAL A 71 8.89 -13.87 -5.47
N SER A 72 8.15 -14.95 -5.73
CA SER A 72 7.26 -15.59 -4.76
C SER A 72 8.04 -16.13 -3.58
N ARG A 73 9.21 -16.75 -3.83
CA ARG A 73 10.13 -17.20 -2.77
C ARG A 73 10.56 -16.05 -1.86
N GLN A 74 11.08 -14.97 -2.45
CA GLN A 74 11.54 -13.80 -1.71
C GLN A 74 10.42 -13.13 -0.92
N THR A 75 9.21 -13.09 -1.48
CA THR A 75 8.01 -12.57 -0.82
C THR A 75 7.67 -13.39 0.42
N GLY A 76 7.67 -14.73 0.30
CA GLY A 76 7.44 -15.61 1.45
C GLY A 76 8.48 -15.47 2.56
N VAL A 77 9.75 -15.21 2.21
CA VAL A 77 10.81 -14.89 3.18
C VAL A 77 10.58 -13.53 3.85
N ALA A 78 10.30 -12.49 3.06
CA ALA A 78 10.07 -11.13 3.56
C ALA A 78 8.88 -11.08 4.54
N LEU A 79 7.81 -11.81 4.22
CA LEU A 79 6.61 -11.96 5.05
C LEU A 79 6.76 -13.00 6.18
N GLY A 80 7.89 -13.73 6.23
CA GLY A 80 8.15 -14.76 7.23
C GLY A 80 7.18 -15.95 7.21
N LEU A 81 6.57 -16.26 6.06
CA LEU A 81 5.59 -17.35 5.91
C LEU A 81 6.23 -18.72 6.18
N TYR A 82 7.42 -18.96 5.61
CA TYR A 82 8.12 -20.24 5.72
C TYR A 82 8.64 -20.50 7.13
N GLU A 83 9.24 -19.49 7.77
CA GLU A 83 9.70 -19.60 9.15
C GLU A 83 8.53 -19.96 10.06
N ARG A 84 7.39 -19.26 9.92
CA ARG A 84 6.22 -19.48 10.76
C ARG A 84 5.67 -20.89 10.68
N GLU A 85 5.47 -21.42 9.47
CA GLU A 85 4.91 -22.76 9.30
C GLU A 85 5.84 -23.84 9.85
N VAL A 86 7.15 -23.75 9.54
CA VAL A 86 8.16 -24.70 10.05
C VAL A 86 8.23 -24.65 11.56
N ARG A 87 8.24 -23.46 12.16
CA ARG A 87 8.28 -23.29 13.62
C ARG A 87 6.99 -23.71 14.29
N PHE A 88 5.83 -23.58 13.64
CA PHE A 88 4.59 -24.16 14.16
C PHE A 88 4.72 -25.68 14.30
N TYR A 89 5.09 -26.39 13.22
CA TYR A 89 5.19 -27.85 13.27
C TYR A 89 6.31 -28.36 14.19
N ARG A 90 7.41 -27.61 14.32
CA ARG A 90 8.54 -27.98 15.17
C ARG A 90 8.35 -27.63 16.64
N ASP A 91 7.86 -26.42 16.93
CA ASP A 91 7.88 -25.83 18.27
C ASP A 91 6.50 -25.85 18.97
N ILE A 92 5.39 -25.89 18.21
CA ILE A 92 4.02 -25.78 18.74
C ILE A 92 3.23 -27.10 18.58
N ALA A 93 3.15 -27.66 17.37
CA ALA A 93 2.38 -28.86 17.08
C ALA A 93 2.68 -30.05 18.01
N PRO A 94 3.93 -30.30 18.48
CA PRO A 94 4.21 -31.41 19.41
C PRO A 94 3.56 -31.25 20.79
N ARG A 95 3.13 -30.03 21.13
CA ARG A 95 2.41 -29.71 22.38
C ARG A 95 0.89 -29.91 22.23
N LEU A 96 0.42 -30.14 21.01
CA LEU A 96 -0.99 -30.19 20.65
C LEU A 96 -1.40 -31.62 20.27
N GLY A 97 -2.63 -31.98 20.62
CA GLY A 97 -3.36 -33.05 19.95
C GLY A 97 -4.37 -32.48 18.96
N GLY A 98 -5.17 -33.34 18.34
CA GLY A 98 -6.29 -32.91 17.50
C GLY A 98 -6.01 -33.00 16.00
N PRO A 99 -6.47 -32.03 15.18
CA PRO A 99 -6.58 -32.19 13.74
C PRO A 99 -5.26 -31.87 13.00
N LEU A 100 -4.11 -32.25 13.53
CA LEU A 100 -2.80 -31.97 12.92
C LEU A 100 -2.25 -33.20 12.21
N ALA A 101 -1.68 -32.99 11.02
CA ALA A 101 -0.89 -34.03 10.37
C ALA A 101 0.38 -34.32 11.18
N PRO A 102 0.78 -35.60 11.34
CA PRO A 102 2.09 -35.92 11.92
C PRO A 102 3.20 -35.23 11.13
N CYS A 103 4.12 -34.56 11.83
CA CYS A 103 5.28 -33.94 11.19
C CYS A 103 6.49 -34.87 11.33
N TYR A 104 7.05 -35.29 10.20
CA TYR A 104 8.24 -36.15 10.12
C TYR A 104 9.52 -35.34 9.95
N HIS A 105 9.46 -34.20 9.26
CA HIS A 105 10.58 -33.29 9.08
C HIS A 105 10.10 -31.84 8.93
N ALA A 106 10.87 -30.90 9.48
CA ALA A 106 10.59 -29.48 9.43
C ALA A 106 11.90 -28.69 9.50
N ALA A 107 12.31 -28.08 8.39
CA ALA A 107 13.55 -27.32 8.30
C ALA A 107 13.37 -26.01 7.53
N VAL A 108 14.10 -24.98 7.95
CA VAL A 108 14.14 -23.68 7.27
C VAL A 108 15.53 -23.07 7.40
N ASP A 109 16.03 -22.54 6.30
CA ASP A 109 17.17 -21.63 6.24
C ASP A 109 16.65 -20.26 5.78
N THR A 110 16.49 -19.35 6.74
CA THR A 110 15.98 -18.01 6.50
C THR A 110 16.91 -17.13 5.66
N SER A 111 18.19 -17.51 5.51
CA SER A 111 19.16 -16.73 4.72
C SER A 111 19.06 -17.03 3.23
N SER A 112 18.82 -18.30 2.87
CA SER A 112 18.66 -18.75 1.49
C SER A 112 17.19 -18.84 1.05
N GLY A 113 16.25 -18.80 2.00
CA GLY A 113 14.82 -18.99 1.74
C GLY A 113 14.44 -20.44 1.46
N ILE A 114 15.36 -21.39 1.71
CA ILE A 114 15.09 -22.82 1.61
C ILE A 114 14.24 -23.22 2.82
N PHE A 115 13.15 -23.93 2.59
CA PHE A 115 12.40 -24.60 3.65
C PHE A 115 11.77 -25.87 3.11
N ASP A 116 11.61 -26.85 4.01
CA ASP A 116 10.81 -28.03 3.73
C ASP A 116 10.02 -28.49 4.97
N LEU A 117 8.87 -29.11 4.68
CA LEU A 117 8.05 -29.84 5.63
C LEU A 117 7.70 -31.20 5.04
N VAL A 118 7.84 -32.26 5.83
CA VAL A 118 7.35 -33.60 5.49
C VAL A 118 6.28 -33.97 6.51
N LEU A 119 5.03 -34.05 6.04
CA LEU A 119 3.84 -34.25 6.85
C LEU A 119 3.12 -35.56 6.48
N GLY A 120 2.38 -36.16 7.40
CA GLY A 120 1.53 -37.30 7.11
C GLY A 120 0.41 -36.94 6.14
N ASP A 121 0.20 -37.78 5.13
CA ASP A 121 -0.91 -37.61 4.18
C ASP A 121 -2.26 -37.78 4.90
N ALA A 122 -3.21 -36.90 4.59
CA ALA A 122 -4.57 -36.93 5.10
C ALA A 122 -5.51 -37.77 4.23
N GLY A 123 -5.04 -38.28 3.09
CA GLY A 123 -5.80 -39.21 2.26
C GLY A 123 -6.34 -40.39 3.10
N PRO A 124 -7.59 -40.83 2.87
CA PRO A 124 -8.56 -40.38 1.86
C PRO A 124 -9.52 -39.25 2.32
N ALA A 125 -9.04 -38.21 3.02
CA ALA A 125 -9.84 -37.03 3.36
C ALA A 125 -10.23 -36.17 2.14
N VAL A 126 -11.29 -35.38 2.29
CA VAL A 126 -11.85 -34.49 1.27
C VAL A 126 -11.76 -33.04 1.77
N VAL A 127 -11.28 -32.14 0.91
CA VAL A 127 -11.20 -30.70 1.20
C VAL A 127 -12.60 -30.09 1.32
N GLY A 128 -12.78 -29.15 2.23
CA GLY A 128 -13.99 -28.31 2.25
C GLY A 128 -14.07 -27.42 1.01
N ASP A 129 -15.26 -26.88 0.72
CA ASP A 129 -15.44 -25.87 -0.34
C ASP A 129 -16.05 -24.61 0.28
N GLU A 130 -15.29 -23.52 0.27
CA GLU A 130 -15.70 -22.25 0.85
C GLU A 130 -16.96 -21.65 0.17
N ILE A 131 -17.14 -21.92 -1.12
CA ILE A 131 -18.24 -21.39 -1.93
C ILE A 131 -19.52 -22.15 -1.60
N ASP A 132 -19.49 -23.48 -1.65
CA ASP A 132 -20.66 -24.32 -1.36
C ASP A 132 -21.02 -24.29 0.13
N GLY A 133 -20.02 -24.16 1.00
CA GLY A 133 -20.17 -24.16 2.46
C GLY A 133 -20.20 -25.57 3.07
N ALA A 134 -20.02 -25.62 4.38
CA ALA A 134 -20.00 -26.85 5.16
C ALA A 134 -21.41 -27.36 5.50
N THR A 135 -21.51 -28.66 5.78
CA THR A 135 -22.67 -29.22 6.49
C THR A 135 -22.65 -28.86 7.98
N ALA A 136 -23.78 -29.07 8.68
CA ALA A 136 -23.88 -28.90 10.12
C ALA A 136 -22.82 -29.73 10.89
N GLU A 137 -22.61 -30.96 10.46
CA GLU A 137 -21.66 -31.90 11.07
C GLU A 137 -20.22 -31.46 10.84
N GLN A 138 -19.89 -31.04 9.62
CA GLN A 138 -18.57 -30.49 9.29
C GLN A 138 -18.27 -29.23 10.10
N ALA A 139 -19.23 -28.30 10.17
CA ALA A 139 -19.08 -27.07 10.95
C ALA A 139 -18.90 -27.37 12.44
N SER A 140 -19.70 -28.26 13.01
CA SER A 140 -19.60 -28.66 14.42
C SER A 140 -18.26 -29.34 14.73
N LEU A 141 -17.79 -30.22 13.83
CA LEU A 141 -16.48 -30.86 13.95
C LEU A 141 -15.35 -29.83 13.91
N ALA A 142 -15.36 -28.92 12.93
CA ALA A 142 -14.33 -27.89 12.78
C ALA A 142 -14.23 -26.99 14.01
N VAL A 143 -15.36 -26.44 14.51
CA VAL A 143 -15.32 -25.58 15.70
C VAL A 143 -14.89 -26.34 16.96
N ALA A 144 -15.25 -27.61 17.09
CA ALA A 144 -14.80 -28.42 18.23
C ALA A 144 -13.29 -28.70 18.17
N GLU A 145 -12.76 -29.07 17.00
CA GLU A 145 -11.33 -29.29 16.83
C GLU A 145 -10.52 -27.99 17.00
N LEU A 146 -11.05 -26.85 16.54
CA LEU A 146 -10.46 -25.53 16.80
C LEU A 146 -10.40 -25.23 18.31
N GLY A 147 -11.47 -25.52 19.06
CA GLY A 147 -11.47 -25.38 20.51
C GLY A 147 -10.39 -26.23 21.18
N ARG A 148 -10.17 -27.47 20.72
CA ARG A 148 -9.08 -28.33 21.24
C ARG A 148 -7.69 -27.81 20.92
N LEU A 149 -7.50 -27.16 19.77
CA LEU A 149 -6.23 -26.52 19.41
C LEU A 149 -5.97 -25.28 20.28
N HIS A 150 -7.00 -24.46 20.51
CA HIS A 150 -6.86 -23.20 21.24
C HIS A 150 -6.75 -23.40 22.75
N GLY A 151 -7.53 -24.30 23.34
CA GLY A 151 -7.64 -24.48 24.80
C GLY A 151 -6.31 -24.52 25.56
N PRO A 152 -5.32 -25.35 25.14
CA PRO A 152 -4.03 -25.43 25.81
C PRO A 152 -3.11 -24.22 25.64
N LEU A 153 -3.41 -23.31 24.71
CA LEU A 153 -2.52 -22.22 24.28
C LEU A 153 -3.07 -20.82 24.58
N LEU A 154 -4.25 -20.69 25.17
CA LEU A 154 -4.78 -19.38 25.59
C LEU A 154 -3.84 -18.73 26.62
N ASP A 155 -3.45 -17.47 26.35
CA ASP A 155 -2.50 -16.68 27.15
C ASP A 155 -1.19 -17.42 27.50
N ASP A 156 -0.73 -18.32 26.64
CA ASP A 156 0.55 -19.01 26.81
C ASP A 156 1.72 -17.99 26.86
N PRO A 157 2.44 -17.89 27.99
CA PRO A 157 3.48 -16.87 28.15
C PRO A 157 4.73 -17.15 27.32
N VAL A 158 4.97 -18.41 26.91
CA VAL A 158 6.12 -18.75 26.06
C VAL A 158 5.86 -18.27 24.64
N LEU A 159 4.64 -18.49 24.13
CA LEU A 159 4.25 -18.06 22.79
C LEU A 159 4.07 -16.53 22.71
N ALA A 160 3.49 -15.91 23.74
CA ALA A 160 3.35 -14.45 23.83
C ALA A 160 4.70 -13.69 23.87
N ASN A 161 5.81 -14.38 24.11
CA ASN A 161 7.16 -13.79 24.12
C ASN A 161 8.02 -14.29 22.94
N ALA A 162 7.42 -14.92 21.93
CA ALA A 162 8.12 -15.52 20.81
C ALA A 162 8.16 -14.58 19.59
N PRO A 163 9.26 -13.83 19.32
CA PRO A 163 9.23 -12.70 18.38
C PRO A 163 8.86 -13.08 16.94
N TRP A 164 9.14 -14.32 16.53
CA TRP A 164 8.78 -14.85 15.22
C TRP A 164 7.27 -14.97 14.98
N LEU A 165 6.48 -15.05 16.06
CA LEU A 165 5.03 -15.17 16.05
C LEU A 165 4.33 -13.80 16.10
N HIS A 166 5.05 -12.75 16.54
CA HIS A 166 4.59 -11.37 16.63
C HIS A 166 5.11 -10.54 15.45
N ARG A 167 4.55 -10.74 14.27
CA ARG A 167 4.75 -9.80 13.15
C ARG A 167 3.54 -8.91 12.99
N ALA A 168 3.76 -7.59 13.05
CA ALA A 168 2.72 -6.63 12.73
C ALA A 168 2.25 -6.87 11.28
N ALA A 169 0.94 -7.00 11.09
CA ALA A 169 0.39 -6.89 9.75
C ALA A 169 0.68 -5.46 9.27
N PRO A 170 1.20 -5.25 8.05
CA PRO A 170 1.52 -3.92 7.51
C PRO A 170 0.26 -3.12 7.14
N LEU A 171 -0.88 -3.43 7.74
CA LEU A 171 -2.18 -2.91 7.39
C LEU A 171 -2.61 -1.91 8.47
N ASP A 172 -2.73 -0.66 8.07
CA ASP A 172 -3.21 0.46 8.85
C ASP A 172 -4.27 1.24 8.05
N GLN A 173 -4.77 2.34 8.60
CA GLN A 173 -5.72 3.23 7.94
C GLN A 173 -5.23 3.72 6.56
N ALA A 174 -3.93 4.01 6.43
CA ALA A 174 -3.34 4.53 5.19
C ALA A 174 -3.27 3.47 4.09
N MET A 175 -3.19 2.19 4.45
CA MET A 175 -3.17 1.06 3.51
C MET A 175 -4.57 0.52 3.21
N ILE A 176 -5.45 0.39 4.20
CA ILE A 176 -6.78 -0.21 4.00
C ILE A 176 -7.70 0.71 3.17
N ALA A 177 -7.58 2.03 3.31
CA ALA A 177 -8.41 2.99 2.56
C ALA A 177 -8.22 2.90 1.04
N PRO A 178 -6.98 2.96 0.48
CA PRO A 178 -6.78 2.77 -0.96
C PRO A 178 -7.12 1.36 -1.43
N LEU A 179 -6.86 0.31 -0.63
CA LEU A 179 -7.27 -1.06 -0.97
C LEU A 179 -8.80 -1.17 -1.08
N TYR A 180 -9.54 -0.54 -0.16
CA TYR A 180 -10.99 -0.50 -0.22
C TYR A 180 -11.51 0.32 -1.42
N ALA A 181 -10.86 1.44 -1.75
CA ALA A 181 -11.20 2.20 -2.95
C ALA A 181 -11.04 1.35 -4.22
N GLY A 182 -9.94 0.62 -4.36
CA GLY A 182 -9.73 -0.33 -5.45
C GLY A 182 -10.73 -1.48 -5.45
N PHE A 183 -11.11 -1.98 -4.27
CA PHE A 183 -12.15 -3.00 -4.12
C PHE A 183 -13.52 -2.52 -4.61
N VAL A 184 -13.88 -1.29 -4.25
CA VAL A 184 -15.11 -0.62 -4.69
C VAL A 184 -15.10 -0.38 -6.20
N ASP A 185 -13.98 0.05 -6.78
CA ASP A 185 -13.87 0.22 -8.22
C ASP A 185 -14.08 -1.13 -8.95
N ARG A 186 -13.47 -2.19 -8.42
CA ARG A 186 -13.53 -3.53 -9.03
C ARG A 186 -14.90 -4.20 -8.91
N TYR A 187 -15.57 -4.05 -7.76
CA TYR A 187 -16.74 -4.85 -7.40
C TYR A 187 -17.96 -4.02 -7.00
N GLY A 188 -17.88 -2.70 -6.99
CA GLY A 188 -18.88 -1.79 -6.40
C GLY A 188 -20.32 -2.07 -6.81
N ASP A 189 -20.54 -2.35 -8.10
CA ASP A 189 -21.86 -2.65 -8.66
C ASP A 189 -22.46 -3.99 -8.20
N GLN A 190 -21.62 -4.88 -7.68
CA GLN A 190 -22.00 -6.21 -7.19
C GLN A 190 -22.17 -6.24 -5.67
N ILE A 191 -21.81 -5.16 -4.96
CA ILE A 191 -21.87 -5.07 -3.51
C ILE A 191 -23.19 -4.42 -3.09
N ALA A 192 -24.00 -5.13 -2.31
CA ALA A 192 -25.24 -4.58 -1.79
C ALA A 192 -24.98 -3.38 -0.83
N PRO A 193 -25.87 -2.36 -0.78
CA PRO A 193 -25.64 -1.14 -0.01
C PRO A 193 -25.32 -1.36 1.47
N GLN A 194 -25.96 -2.33 2.12
CA GLN A 194 -25.71 -2.65 3.53
C GLN A 194 -24.32 -3.25 3.77
N TYR A 195 -23.74 -3.94 2.79
CA TYR A 195 -22.37 -4.48 2.87
C TYR A 195 -21.33 -3.39 2.62
N ARG A 196 -21.61 -2.49 1.65
CA ARG A 196 -20.84 -1.27 1.46
C ARG A 196 -20.76 -0.45 2.75
N MET A 197 -21.89 -0.23 3.43
CA MET A 197 -21.93 0.46 4.72
C MET A 197 -21.04 -0.22 5.77
N VAL A 198 -21.05 -1.55 5.86
CA VAL A 198 -20.18 -2.30 6.79
C VAL A 198 -18.70 -2.02 6.47
N CYS A 199 -18.30 -2.12 5.20
CA CYS A 199 -16.93 -1.84 4.79
C CYS A 199 -16.53 -0.39 5.08
N GLU A 200 -17.36 0.58 4.72
CA GLU A 200 -17.09 2.01 4.95
C GLU A 200 -16.93 2.32 6.43
N ARG A 201 -17.76 1.74 7.30
CA ARG A 201 -17.64 1.92 8.76
C ARG A 201 -16.38 1.27 9.33
N LEU A 202 -16.03 0.06 8.90
CA LEU A 202 -14.78 -0.59 9.30
C LEU A 202 -13.58 0.23 8.84
N VAL A 203 -13.53 0.59 7.56
CA VAL A 203 -12.45 1.38 6.96
C VAL A 203 -12.30 2.71 7.68
N ALA A 204 -13.39 3.43 7.98
CA ALA A 204 -13.31 4.73 8.65
C ALA A 204 -12.83 4.67 10.12
N ALA A 205 -12.91 3.49 10.76
CA ALA A 205 -12.53 3.29 12.16
C ALA A 205 -11.34 2.34 12.33
N PHE A 206 -10.59 2.05 11.27
CA PHE A 206 -9.71 0.89 11.21
C PHE A 206 -8.59 0.93 12.25
N ASP A 207 -7.84 2.03 12.35
CA ASP A 207 -6.78 2.16 13.36
C ASP A 207 -7.31 2.05 14.79
N GLY A 208 -8.48 2.64 15.05
CA GLY A 208 -9.15 2.54 16.33
C GLY A 208 -9.57 1.10 16.65
N TYR A 209 -10.12 0.39 15.66
CA TYR A 209 -10.48 -1.02 15.78
C TYR A 209 -9.25 -1.88 16.08
N VAL A 210 -8.17 -1.73 15.30
CA VAL A 210 -6.91 -2.46 15.52
C VAL A 210 -6.34 -2.15 16.91
N ALA A 211 -6.37 -0.90 17.35
CA ALA A 211 -5.90 -0.52 18.69
C ALA A 211 -6.74 -1.16 19.81
N GLN A 212 -8.07 -1.20 19.66
CA GLN A 212 -8.96 -1.84 20.64
C GLN A 212 -8.77 -3.35 20.74
N GLU A 213 -8.55 -4.02 19.61
CA GLU A 213 -8.28 -5.46 19.59
C GLU A 213 -6.84 -5.78 20.00
N ASN A 214 -5.96 -4.77 20.01
CA ASN A 214 -4.61 -4.89 20.51
C ASN A 214 -4.41 -4.51 21.99
N ALA A 215 -5.47 -4.13 22.69
CA ALA A 215 -5.39 -3.78 24.10
C ALA A 215 -4.96 -4.97 25.00
N ASP A 216 -4.31 -4.65 26.12
CA ASP A 216 -3.74 -5.65 27.06
C ASP A 216 -4.82 -6.47 27.80
N ASP A 217 -6.06 -6.00 27.83
CA ASP A 217 -7.20 -6.68 28.45
C ASP A 217 -7.86 -7.73 27.54
N ARG A 218 -7.34 -7.93 26.33
CA ARG A 218 -7.84 -8.94 25.38
C ARG A 218 -7.13 -10.27 25.59
N ILE A 219 -7.93 -11.33 25.71
CA ILE A 219 -7.40 -12.70 25.70
C ILE A 219 -6.64 -12.95 24.39
N ARG A 220 -5.42 -13.45 24.49
CA ARG A 220 -4.60 -13.79 23.33
C ARG A 220 -4.44 -15.29 23.19
N GLY A 221 -4.17 -15.71 21.97
CA GLY A 221 -3.93 -17.10 21.67
C GLY A 221 -3.25 -17.27 20.32
N LEU A 222 -3.03 -18.54 19.99
CA LEU A 222 -2.61 -18.92 18.65
C LEU A 222 -3.73 -18.61 17.67
N VAL A 223 -3.40 -17.91 16.58
CA VAL A 223 -4.31 -17.62 15.48
C VAL A 223 -3.73 -18.27 14.24
N HIS A 224 -4.44 -19.21 13.63
CA HIS A 224 -4.13 -19.76 12.32
C HIS A 224 -4.15 -18.66 11.26
N GLY A 225 -5.16 -17.77 11.28
CA GLY A 225 -5.25 -16.59 10.41
C GLY A 225 -5.77 -16.86 9.00
N ASP A 226 -6.02 -18.12 8.66
CA ASP A 226 -6.75 -18.53 7.44
C ASP A 226 -7.56 -19.83 7.69
N TYR A 227 -8.21 -19.92 8.85
CA TYR A 227 -9.01 -21.09 9.25
C TYR A 227 -10.36 -21.12 8.51
N ARG A 228 -10.33 -21.54 7.25
CA ARG A 228 -11.47 -21.62 6.32
C ARG A 228 -11.56 -22.99 5.65
N LEU A 229 -12.67 -23.31 5.01
CA LEU A 229 -12.98 -24.66 4.52
C LEU A 229 -11.96 -25.21 3.53
N ASP A 230 -11.38 -24.36 2.68
CA ASP A 230 -10.36 -24.76 1.71
C ASP A 230 -9.06 -25.27 2.40
N ASN A 231 -8.85 -24.93 3.68
CA ASN A 231 -7.72 -25.38 4.51
C ASN A 231 -8.11 -26.50 5.49
N LEU A 232 -9.31 -27.07 5.35
CA LEU A 232 -9.84 -28.13 6.21
C LEU A 232 -10.08 -29.40 5.40
N LEU A 233 -9.37 -30.47 5.75
CA LEU A 233 -9.49 -31.79 5.13
C LEU A 233 -10.34 -32.70 6.02
N PHE A 234 -11.59 -32.95 5.61
CA PHE A 234 -12.54 -33.79 6.34
C PHE A 234 -12.32 -35.26 6.04
N GLY A 235 -12.04 -36.05 7.08
CA GLY A 235 -11.81 -37.48 6.97
C GLY A 235 -13.03 -38.25 6.49
N THR A 236 -12.83 -39.17 5.55
CA THR A 236 -13.84 -40.18 5.23
C THR A 236 -13.80 -41.30 6.26
N ALA A 237 -14.74 -42.26 6.20
CA ALA A 237 -14.78 -43.38 7.13
C ALA A 237 -13.50 -44.27 7.13
N ALA A 238 -12.68 -44.18 6.08
CA ALA A 238 -11.42 -44.89 5.95
C ALA A 238 -10.19 -44.04 6.35
N ALA A 239 -10.39 -42.76 6.72
CA ALA A 239 -9.31 -41.88 7.13
C ALA A 239 -8.97 -42.05 8.62
N ASP A 240 -7.69 -41.93 8.94
CA ASP A 240 -7.19 -42.06 10.31
C ASP A 240 -7.57 -40.87 11.20
N ARG A 241 -7.95 -39.74 10.60
CA ARG A 241 -8.28 -38.48 11.28
C ARG A 241 -9.63 -37.97 10.77
N ALA A 242 -10.48 -37.51 11.68
CA ALA A 242 -11.77 -36.93 11.33
C ALA A 242 -11.63 -35.56 10.64
N LEU A 243 -10.59 -34.81 10.99
CA LEU A 243 -10.25 -33.52 10.40
C LEU A 243 -8.72 -33.38 10.37
N THR A 244 -8.19 -32.78 9.32
CA THR A 244 -6.82 -32.27 9.27
C THR A 244 -6.83 -30.81 8.86
N VAL A 245 -6.24 -29.93 9.68
CA VAL A 245 -6.05 -28.50 9.43
C VAL A 245 -4.66 -28.32 8.80
N VAL A 246 -4.63 -27.65 7.65
CA VAL A 246 -3.40 -27.45 6.87
C VAL A 246 -3.14 -25.96 6.64
N ASP A 247 -1.93 -25.65 6.16
CA ASP A 247 -1.49 -24.31 5.76
C ASP A 247 -1.31 -23.30 6.91
N TRP A 248 -0.42 -23.65 7.85
CA TRP A 248 -0.11 -22.84 9.03
C TRP A 248 0.86 -21.67 8.76
N GLN A 249 1.00 -21.24 7.50
CA GLN A 249 1.94 -20.18 7.10
C GLN A 249 1.56 -18.79 7.62
N THR A 250 0.27 -18.56 7.89
CA THR A 250 -0.26 -17.30 8.42
C THR A 250 -0.33 -17.27 9.95
N VAL A 251 0.14 -18.34 10.63
CA VAL A 251 0.05 -18.46 12.09
C VAL A 251 0.64 -17.24 12.81
N SER A 252 -0.03 -16.78 13.84
CA SER A 252 0.35 -15.59 14.59
C SER A 252 -0.13 -15.66 16.04
N TRP A 253 0.30 -14.68 16.84
CA TRP A 253 -0.20 -14.46 18.18
C TRP A 253 -1.11 -13.24 18.18
N GLY A 254 -2.39 -13.43 18.51
CA GLY A 254 -3.40 -12.39 18.33
C GLY A 254 -4.66 -12.63 19.18
N PRO A 255 -5.74 -11.88 18.93
CA PRO A 255 -7.02 -12.10 19.60
C PRO A 255 -7.49 -13.55 19.43
N ALA A 256 -7.73 -14.26 20.54
CA ALA A 256 -7.87 -15.73 20.49
C ALA A 256 -9.08 -16.24 19.70
N LEU A 257 -10.07 -15.37 19.42
CA LEU A 257 -11.31 -15.75 18.74
C LEU A 257 -11.36 -15.35 17.26
N THR A 258 -10.25 -14.86 16.69
CA THR A 258 -10.17 -14.49 15.28
C THR A 258 -10.58 -15.64 14.36
N ASP A 259 -9.99 -16.83 14.53
CA ASP A 259 -10.30 -17.98 13.66
C ASP A 259 -11.73 -18.49 13.83
N LEU A 260 -12.26 -18.48 15.07
CA LEU A 260 -13.64 -18.89 15.30
C LEU A 260 -14.63 -17.92 14.63
N ALA A 261 -14.37 -16.61 14.73
CA ALA A 261 -15.19 -15.59 14.07
C ALA A 261 -15.09 -15.68 12.55
N TYR A 262 -13.89 -15.89 12.03
CA TYR A 262 -13.65 -16.09 10.61
C TYR A 262 -14.39 -17.33 10.08
N PHE A 263 -14.24 -18.48 10.74
CA PHE A 263 -14.92 -19.70 10.36
C PHE A 263 -16.45 -19.57 10.42
N VAL A 264 -16.99 -19.16 11.57
CA VAL A 264 -18.43 -19.04 11.76
C VAL A 264 -19.02 -18.03 10.78
N GLY A 265 -18.29 -16.97 10.43
CA GLY A 265 -18.76 -15.92 9.54
C GLY A 265 -18.98 -16.35 8.09
N CYS A 266 -18.23 -17.34 7.57
CA CYS A 266 -18.28 -17.70 6.14
C CYS A 266 -18.50 -19.20 5.85
N ALA A 267 -18.09 -20.09 6.74
CA ALA A 267 -18.11 -21.54 6.47
C ALA A 267 -19.51 -22.13 6.28
N LEU A 268 -20.58 -21.41 6.63
CA LEU A 268 -21.97 -21.85 6.44
C LEU A 268 -22.76 -20.84 5.61
N PRO A 269 -23.74 -21.29 4.80
CA PRO A 269 -24.76 -20.40 4.26
C PRO A 269 -25.44 -19.59 5.39
N THR A 270 -25.69 -18.30 5.16
CA THR A 270 -26.15 -17.34 6.19
C THR A 270 -27.32 -17.86 7.03
N GLN A 271 -28.33 -18.47 6.41
CA GLN A 271 -29.49 -19.01 7.14
C GLN A 271 -29.08 -20.12 8.11
N HIS A 272 -28.23 -21.04 7.67
CA HIS A 272 -27.81 -22.15 8.50
C HIS A 272 -26.88 -21.70 9.64
N ARG A 273 -26.01 -20.71 9.38
CA ARG A 273 -25.22 -20.04 10.42
C ARG A 273 -26.14 -19.49 11.52
N ARG A 274 -27.23 -18.79 11.17
CA ARG A 274 -28.18 -18.23 12.15
C ARG A 274 -28.82 -19.30 13.02
N GLU A 275 -29.20 -20.43 12.42
CA GLU A 275 -29.82 -21.57 13.12
C GLU A 275 -28.83 -22.24 14.09
N LEU A 276 -27.56 -22.39 13.71
CA LEU A 276 -26.54 -23.12 14.48
C LEU A 276 -25.66 -22.23 15.36
N TYR A 277 -25.73 -20.90 15.25
CA TYR A 277 -24.76 -19.97 15.81
C TYR A 277 -24.38 -20.27 17.26
N HIS A 278 -25.37 -20.29 18.15
CA HIS A 278 -25.13 -20.55 19.57
C HIS A 278 -24.70 -21.98 19.88
N ALA A 279 -25.11 -22.96 19.06
CA ALA A 279 -24.67 -24.34 19.22
C ALA A 279 -23.19 -24.50 18.86
N LEU A 280 -22.72 -23.83 17.80
CA LEU A 280 -21.32 -23.81 17.40
C LEU A 280 -20.43 -23.15 18.46
N LEU A 281 -20.84 -21.99 19.00
CA LEU A 281 -20.09 -21.32 20.07
C LEU A 281 -19.99 -22.18 21.34
N ARG A 282 -21.07 -22.88 21.72
CA ARG A 282 -21.04 -23.83 22.83
C ARG A 282 -20.13 -25.03 22.55
N SER A 283 -20.17 -25.57 21.33
CA SER A 283 -19.30 -26.68 20.94
C SER A 283 -17.81 -26.30 20.99
N TYR A 284 -17.48 -25.07 20.61
CA TYR A 284 -16.13 -24.52 20.77
C TYR A 284 -15.76 -24.38 22.25
N HIS A 285 -16.62 -23.73 23.05
CA HIS A 285 -16.43 -23.56 24.49
C HIS A 285 -16.17 -24.89 25.21
N ASP A 286 -17.02 -25.88 24.98
CA ASP A 286 -16.90 -27.20 25.62
C ASP A 286 -15.59 -27.90 25.22
N ALA A 287 -15.12 -27.66 24.00
CA ALA A 287 -13.89 -28.23 23.48
C ALA A 287 -12.60 -27.54 23.96
N LEU A 288 -12.67 -26.28 24.43
CA LEU A 288 -11.54 -25.60 25.08
C LEU A 288 -11.09 -26.36 26.35
N GLY A 289 -12.02 -27.08 26.98
CA GLY A 289 -11.78 -27.86 28.19
C GLY A 289 -11.97 -27.04 29.49
N PRO A 290 -12.03 -27.71 30.65
CA PRO A 290 -12.47 -27.10 31.90
C PRO A 290 -11.50 -26.08 32.51
N GLY A 291 -10.29 -25.94 31.95
CA GLY A 291 -9.27 -25.00 32.43
C GLY A 291 -9.20 -23.70 31.63
N ALA A 292 -10.05 -23.52 30.62
CA ALA A 292 -10.03 -22.34 29.78
C ALA A 292 -10.50 -21.09 30.56
N PRO A 293 -9.86 -19.93 30.38
CA PRO A 293 -10.20 -18.70 31.10
C PRO A 293 -11.42 -17.96 30.53
N LEU A 294 -12.08 -18.51 29.50
CA LEU A 294 -13.19 -17.87 28.80
C LEU A 294 -14.51 -18.57 29.08
N ASP A 295 -15.53 -17.80 29.41
CA ASP A 295 -16.90 -18.31 29.44
C ASP A 295 -17.61 -18.11 28.08
N ILE A 296 -18.88 -18.50 28.00
CA ILE A 296 -19.66 -18.41 26.77
C ILE A 296 -19.97 -16.96 26.36
N ASP A 297 -20.04 -16.03 27.31
CA ASP A 297 -20.30 -14.61 27.05
C ASP A 297 -19.02 -13.95 26.51
N ASP A 298 -17.85 -14.28 27.07
CA ASP A 298 -16.55 -13.88 26.53
C ASP A 298 -16.37 -14.36 25.09
N ILE A 299 -16.75 -15.61 24.82
CA ILE A 299 -16.69 -16.19 23.48
C ILE A 299 -17.61 -15.45 22.52
N THR A 300 -18.84 -15.15 22.96
CA THR A 300 -19.81 -14.45 22.14
C THR A 300 -19.36 -13.03 21.82
N ASP A 301 -18.83 -12.28 22.80
CA ASP A 301 -18.34 -10.91 22.60
C ASP A 301 -17.09 -10.88 21.73
N GLY A 302 -16.12 -11.76 21.97
CA GLY A 302 -14.90 -11.79 21.17
C GLY A 302 -15.17 -12.24 19.72
N VAL A 303 -16.09 -13.18 19.47
CA VAL A 303 -16.53 -13.52 18.10
C VAL A 303 -17.22 -12.35 17.43
N ARG A 304 -18.08 -11.61 18.16
CA ARG A 304 -18.72 -10.39 17.64
C ARG A 304 -17.67 -9.37 17.22
N ARG A 305 -16.69 -9.05 18.08
CA ARG A 305 -15.62 -8.10 17.78
C ARG A 305 -14.77 -8.54 16.60
N GLN A 306 -14.41 -9.81 16.53
CA GLN A 306 -13.53 -10.35 15.49
C GLN A 306 -14.24 -10.64 14.15
N SER A 307 -15.56 -10.48 14.05
CA SER A 307 -16.32 -10.71 12.82
C SER A 307 -15.87 -9.84 11.63
N PHE A 308 -15.22 -8.70 11.89
CA PHE A 308 -14.63 -7.83 10.86
C PHE A 308 -13.41 -8.43 10.15
N PHE A 309 -12.72 -9.41 10.76
CA PHE A 309 -11.52 -10.01 10.17
C PHE A 309 -11.79 -10.58 8.78
N GLY A 310 -12.92 -11.26 8.60
CA GLY A 310 -13.32 -11.81 7.31
C GLY A 310 -13.69 -10.76 6.25
N VAL A 311 -14.27 -9.62 6.68
CA VAL A 311 -14.53 -8.47 5.79
C VAL A 311 -13.21 -7.89 5.29
N MET A 312 -12.25 -7.71 6.20
CA MET A 312 -10.90 -7.25 5.89
C MET A 312 -10.19 -8.23 4.93
N MET A 313 -10.25 -9.54 5.17
CA MET A 313 -9.66 -10.55 4.29
C MET A 313 -10.27 -10.52 2.90
N ALA A 314 -11.59 -10.38 2.76
CA ALA A 314 -12.25 -10.28 1.46
C ALA A 314 -11.76 -9.04 0.66
N ILE A 315 -11.61 -7.89 1.32
CA ILE A 315 -11.11 -6.65 0.69
C ILE A 315 -9.64 -6.82 0.29
N VAL A 316 -8.77 -7.14 1.25
CA VAL A 316 -7.31 -7.12 1.06
C VAL A 316 -6.87 -8.23 0.11
N SER A 317 -7.30 -9.47 0.36
CA SER A 317 -6.85 -10.61 -0.46
C SER A 317 -7.26 -10.46 -1.92
N SER A 318 -8.48 -9.97 -2.19
CA SER A 318 -8.93 -9.80 -3.58
C SER A 318 -8.13 -8.74 -4.35
N MET A 319 -7.53 -7.76 -3.67
CA MET A 319 -6.69 -6.74 -4.29
C MET A 319 -5.26 -7.20 -4.54
N LEU A 320 -4.78 -8.21 -3.81
CA LEU A 320 -3.38 -8.65 -3.84
C LEU A 320 -3.14 -9.92 -4.66
N VAL A 321 -4.18 -10.73 -4.91
CA VAL A 321 -4.03 -11.98 -5.69
C VAL A 321 -4.42 -11.80 -7.16
N GLU A 322 -3.93 -12.71 -7.99
CA GLU A 322 -4.32 -12.78 -9.40
C GLU A 322 -5.83 -12.97 -9.55
N ARG A 323 -6.41 -12.23 -10.50
CA ARG A 323 -7.83 -12.25 -10.75
C ARG A 323 -8.25 -13.50 -11.50
N THR A 324 -9.24 -14.21 -10.97
CA THR A 324 -9.87 -15.36 -11.64
C THR A 324 -11.38 -15.34 -11.40
N GLU A 325 -12.17 -15.91 -12.29
CA GLU A 325 -13.64 -15.94 -12.13
C GLU A 325 -14.07 -16.69 -10.86
N ARG A 326 -13.40 -17.79 -10.52
CA ARG A 326 -13.64 -18.51 -9.25
C ARG A 326 -13.22 -17.65 -8.04
N GLY A 327 -12.08 -16.96 -8.12
CA GLY A 327 -11.59 -16.08 -7.07
C GLY A 327 -12.53 -14.91 -6.80
N ASP A 328 -12.99 -14.22 -7.84
CA ASP A 328 -13.96 -13.12 -7.73
C ASP A 328 -15.26 -13.61 -7.05
N ARG A 329 -15.78 -14.78 -7.47
CA ARG A 329 -16.97 -15.38 -6.85
C ARG A 329 -16.75 -15.74 -5.37
N MET A 330 -15.58 -16.28 -5.03
CA MET A 330 -15.22 -16.61 -3.66
C MET A 330 -15.16 -15.34 -2.80
N PHE A 331 -14.43 -14.30 -3.21
CA PHE A 331 -14.29 -13.07 -2.42
C PHE A 331 -15.61 -12.32 -2.23
N LEU A 332 -16.49 -12.30 -3.24
CA LEU A 332 -17.82 -11.71 -3.12
C LEU A 332 -18.72 -12.52 -2.16
N THR A 333 -18.62 -13.85 -2.20
CA THR A 333 -19.33 -14.74 -1.26
C THR A 333 -18.84 -14.54 0.17
N MET A 334 -17.52 -14.48 0.37
CA MET A 334 -16.89 -14.20 1.66
C MET A 334 -17.33 -12.84 2.20
N LEU A 335 -17.26 -11.78 1.38
CA LEU A 335 -17.70 -10.45 1.78
C LEU A 335 -19.15 -10.47 2.25
N GLN A 336 -20.05 -11.05 1.45
CA GLN A 336 -21.47 -11.13 1.77
C GLN A 336 -21.70 -11.85 3.11
N ARG A 337 -21.15 -13.06 3.29
CA ARG A 337 -21.39 -13.87 4.50
C ARG A 337 -20.81 -13.22 5.76
N HIS A 338 -19.61 -12.65 5.67
CA HIS A 338 -18.99 -11.92 6.78
C HIS A 338 -19.73 -10.64 7.12
N CYS A 339 -20.19 -9.86 6.12
CA CYS A 339 -21.02 -8.69 6.40
C CYS A 339 -22.36 -9.07 7.03
N ASP A 340 -23.00 -10.17 6.59
CA ASP A 340 -24.20 -10.69 7.26
C ASP A 340 -23.91 -11.08 8.73
N HIS A 341 -22.74 -11.65 9.02
CA HIS A 341 -22.32 -11.99 10.39
C HIS A 341 -22.10 -10.74 11.26
N VAL A 342 -21.41 -9.72 10.73
CA VAL A 342 -21.24 -8.41 11.37
C VAL A 342 -22.60 -7.78 11.72
N LEU A 343 -23.55 -7.81 10.78
CA LEU A 343 -24.88 -7.23 10.97
C LEU A 343 -25.72 -8.01 11.97
N ASP A 344 -25.73 -9.35 11.89
CA ASP A 344 -26.52 -10.20 12.78
C ASP A 344 -26.04 -10.16 14.24
N THR A 345 -24.76 -9.88 14.46
CA THR A 345 -24.16 -9.78 15.80
C THR A 345 -24.08 -8.34 16.30
N ASP A 346 -24.59 -7.37 15.53
CA ASP A 346 -24.46 -5.94 15.82
C ASP A 346 -23.00 -5.53 16.09
N ALA A 347 -22.02 -6.14 15.40
CA ALA A 347 -20.60 -5.87 15.62
C ALA A 347 -20.23 -4.42 15.26
N LEU A 348 -21.01 -3.77 14.39
CA LEU A 348 -20.84 -2.34 14.10
C LEU A 348 -20.93 -1.44 15.35
N ALA A 349 -21.61 -1.86 16.41
CA ALA A 349 -21.68 -1.11 17.66
C ALA A 349 -20.40 -1.22 18.51
N THR A 350 -19.50 -2.16 18.20
CA THR A 350 -18.21 -2.31 18.90
C THR A 350 -17.12 -1.42 18.31
N LEU A 351 -17.29 -0.93 17.07
CA LEU A 351 -16.32 -0.04 16.44
C LEU A 351 -16.19 1.29 17.20
N PRO A 352 -14.97 1.84 17.35
CA PRO A 352 -14.80 3.18 17.88
C PRO A 352 -15.40 4.23 16.94
N ALA A 353 -15.48 5.47 17.44
CA ALA A 353 -15.77 6.59 16.57
C ALA A 353 -14.73 6.66 15.45
N ALA A 354 -15.19 6.87 14.21
CA ALA A 354 -14.31 7.10 13.09
C ALA A 354 -13.44 8.33 13.37
N THR A 355 -12.12 8.16 13.32
CA THR A 355 -11.15 9.25 13.42
C THR A 355 -10.65 9.55 12.02
N SER A 356 -10.90 10.75 11.52
CA SER A 356 -10.16 11.26 10.36
C SER A 356 -8.70 11.40 10.78
N PRO A 357 -7.74 10.73 10.11
CA PRO A 357 -6.34 10.85 10.47
C PRO A 357 -5.90 12.31 10.36
N GLN A 358 -5.18 12.83 11.36
CA GLN A 358 -4.68 14.20 11.31
C GLN A 358 -3.66 14.36 10.17
N PRO A 359 -3.73 15.43 9.36
CA PRO A 359 -2.77 15.69 8.28
C PRO A 359 -1.32 15.62 8.80
N LEU A 360 -0.42 15.00 8.04
CA LEU A 360 0.99 14.97 8.43
C LEU A 360 1.63 16.34 8.20
N THR A 361 2.52 16.72 9.11
CA THR A 361 3.37 17.91 8.97
C THR A 361 4.84 17.48 8.77
N PRO A 362 5.59 18.14 7.88
CA PRO A 362 7.03 17.91 7.76
C PRO A 362 7.76 18.35 9.03
N SER A 363 8.92 17.75 9.25
CA SER A 363 9.90 18.13 10.26
C SER A 363 10.95 19.07 9.67
N GLN A 364 11.72 19.75 10.51
CA GLN A 364 12.82 20.59 10.04
C GLN A 364 13.90 19.80 9.29
N HIS A 365 14.04 18.50 9.57
CA HIS A 365 14.99 17.64 8.86
C HIS A 365 14.57 17.44 7.40
N ASP A 366 13.27 17.40 7.13
CA ASP A 366 12.74 17.23 5.77
C ASP A 366 13.09 18.42 4.86
N GLU A 367 13.45 19.60 5.39
CA GLU A 367 13.88 20.78 4.61
C GLU A 367 15.35 20.69 4.15
N LEU A 368 16.15 19.78 4.72
CA LEU A 368 17.56 19.62 4.40
C LEU A 368 17.77 18.69 3.19
N ALA A 369 18.95 18.75 2.58
CA ALA A 369 19.35 17.78 1.56
C ALA A 369 19.46 16.36 2.16
N HIS A 370 18.98 15.36 1.42
CA HIS A 370 18.91 13.98 1.88
C HIS A 370 20.05 13.13 1.31
N THR A 371 20.41 12.08 2.05
CA THR A 371 21.37 11.10 1.53
C THR A 371 20.68 10.22 0.49
N ALA A 372 21.21 10.20 -0.73
CA ALA A 372 20.71 9.34 -1.80
C ALA A 372 20.89 7.85 -1.47
N THR A 373 19.88 7.07 -1.77
CA THR A 373 19.95 5.60 -1.73
C THR A 373 20.48 5.07 -3.08
N ALA A 374 20.70 3.76 -3.21
CA ALA A 374 21.35 3.18 -4.39
C ALA A 374 20.42 2.99 -5.61
N GLU A 375 19.14 3.31 -5.49
CA GLU A 375 18.11 3.16 -6.50
C GLU A 375 18.40 4.09 -7.70
N PRO A 376 18.45 3.58 -8.94
CA PRO A 376 18.92 4.34 -10.09
C PRO A 376 18.22 5.69 -10.30
N LEU A 377 16.89 5.72 -10.14
CA LEU A 377 16.05 6.92 -10.35
C LEU A 377 15.80 7.71 -9.06
N TRP A 378 16.69 7.61 -8.07
CA TRP A 378 16.61 8.46 -6.89
C TRP A 378 16.84 9.92 -7.30
N SER A 379 15.91 10.79 -6.94
CA SER A 379 15.98 12.22 -7.20
C SER A 379 15.57 13.00 -5.96
N GLU A 380 16.18 14.17 -5.79
CA GLU A 380 15.74 15.18 -4.82
C GLU A 380 15.46 16.48 -5.57
N SER A 381 14.40 17.20 -5.22
CA SER A 381 13.99 18.41 -5.93
C SER A 381 13.39 19.45 -5.01
N TRP A 382 13.82 20.69 -5.19
CA TRP A 382 13.21 21.89 -4.61
C TRP A 382 12.51 22.68 -5.70
N TYR A 383 11.26 23.01 -5.46
CA TYR A 383 10.42 23.82 -6.32
C TYR A 383 9.90 25.03 -5.56
N ALA A 384 9.81 26.16 -6.26
CA ALA A 384 9.21 27.37 -5.73
C ALA A 384 8.55 28.16 -6.86
N ASP A 385 7.34 28.67 -6.64
CA ASP A 385 6.63 29.48 -7.62
C ASP A 385 6.01 30.74 -7.02
N PHE A 386 5.62 31.68 -7.88
CA PHE A 386 4.95 32.92 -7.49
C PHE A 386 4.06 33.45 -8.62
N ILE A 387 3.06 34.27 -8.26
CA ILE A 387 2.18 34.96 -9.22
C ILE A 387 1.93 36.40 -8.76
N ASP A 388 2.46 37.38 -9.51
CA ASP A 388 2.10 38.79 -9.40
C ASP A 388 1.05 39.16 -10.45
N THR A 389 -0.21 39.19 -10.04
CA THR A 389 -1.32 39.54 -10.93
C THR A 389 -1.37 41.00 -11.33
N ALA A 390 -0.77 41.90 -10.54
CA ALA A 390 -0.77 43.33 -10.80
C ALA A 390 0.23 43.67 -11.91
N GLN A 391 1.35 42.96 -11.96
CA GLN A 391 2.36 43.07 -13.01
C GLN A 391 2.14 42.06 -14.15
N GLY A 392 1.23 41.11 -13.99
CA GLY A 392 0.96 40.05 -14.97
C GLY A 392 2.15 39.11 -15.14
N LEU A 393 2.89 38.84 -14.06
CA LEU A 393 4.12 38.06 -14.06
C LEU A 393 3.96 36.86 -13.13
N GLY A 394 4.10 35.66 -13.67
CA GLY A 394 4.26 34.43 -12.89
C GLY A 394 5.62 33.81 -13.17
N GLY A 395 6.17 33.13 -12.18
CA GLY A 395 7.39 32.35 -12.37
C GLY A 395 7.43 31.11 -11.50
N TRP A 396 8.20 30.12 -11.94
CA TRP A 396 8.55 28.95 -11.15
C TRP A 396 10.00 28.55 -11.35
N ILE A 397 10.58 27.99 -10.30
CA ILE A 397 11.98 27.60 -10.20
C ILE A 397 12.04 26.16 -9.75
N ARG A 398 12.97 25.40 -10.30
CA ARG A 398 13.30 24.05 -9.85
C ARG A 398 14.81 23.83 -9.85
N ILE A 399 15.30 23.26 -8.74
CA ILE A 399 16.58 22.58 -8.67
C ILE A 399 16.31 21.10 -8.39
N GLY A 400 16.73 20.21 -9.29
CA GLY A 400 16.58 18.77 -9.15
C GLY A 400 17.94 18.06 -9.21
N LEU A 401 18.26 17.24 -8.22
CA LEU A 401 19.49 16.46 -8.14
C LEU A 401 19.19 14.99 -8.46
N MET A 402 20.03 14.34 -9.26
CA MET A 402 19.99 12.90 -9.52
C MET A 402 21.38 12.29 -9.32
N PRO A 403 21.79 12.04 -8.06
CA PRO A 403 23.16 11.64 -7.73
C PRO A 403 23.62 10.34 -8.39
N ASN A 404 22.70 9.39 -8.59
CA ASN A 404 23.01 8.10 -9.21
C ASN A 404 23.18 8.18 -10.74
N GLU A 405 22.80 9.31 -11.33
CA GLU A 405 23.01 9.64 -12.74
C GLU A 405 24.10 10.70 -12.94
N ASP A 406 24.75 11.15 -11.85
CA ASP A 406 25.80 12.19 -11.83
C ASP A 406 25.37 13.51 -12.52
N THR A 407 24.09 13.87 -12.38
CA THR A 407 23.52 15.06 -13.04
C THR A 407 22.54 15.81 -12.13
N ALA A 408 22.25 17.05 -12.52
CA ALA A 408 21.24 17.92 -11.95
C ALA A 408 20.47 18.66 -13.05
N TRP A 409 19.23 19.02 -12.76
CA TRP A 409 18.36 19.81 -13.63
C TRP A 409 18.07 21.15 -12.97
N PHE A 410 18.26 22.24 -13.72
CA PHE A 410 18.00 23.59 -13.24
C PHE A 410 17.03 24.31 -14.18
N HIS A 411 15.88 24.72 -13.64
CA HIS A 411 14.83 25.38 -14.42
C HIS A 411 14.40 26.68 -13.74
N VAL A 412 14.31 27.76 -14.51
CA VAL A 412 13.61 29.00 -14.16
C VAL A 412 12.75 29.37 -15.35
N LEU A 413 11.44 29.45 -15.16
CA LEU A 413 10.53 29.91 -16.19
C LEU A 413 9.70 31.09 -15.69
N LEU A 414 9.64 32.14 -16.50
CA LEU A 414 8.91 33.38 -16.23
C LEU A 414 7.95 33.64 -17.38
N CYS A 415 6.68 33.93 -17.10
CA CYS A 415 5.66 34.09 -18.13
C CYS A 415 4.51 35.01 -17.70
N GLY A 416 3.79 35.54 -18.68
CA GLY A 416 2.65 36.42 -18.47
C GLY A 416 1.86 36.67 -19.76
N PRO A 417 0.65 37.24 -19.68
CA PRO A 417 -0.20 37.45 -20.86
C PRO A 417 0.41 38.43 -21.87
N GLU A 418 1.26 39.35 -21.41
CA GLU A 418 1.92 40.36 -22.24
C GLU A 418 3.44 40.18 -22.28
N LEU A 419 3.94 39.02 -21.83
CA LEU A 419 5.37 38.70 -21.76
C LEU A 419 5.68 37.45 -22.57
N PRO A 420 6.76 37.44 -23.38
CA PRO A 420 7.27 36.18 -23.88
C PRO A 420 7.63 35.27 -22.70
N THR A 421 7.49 33.97 -22.89
CA THR A 421 7.96 33.01 -21.89
C THR A 421 9.47 33.01 -21.89
N VAL A 422 10.07 33.34 -20.75
CA VAL A 422 11.53 33.29 -20.57
C VAL A 422 11.86 32.01 -19.83
N ALA A 423 12.79 31.24 -20.38
CA ALA A 423 13.21 29.94 -19.85
C ALA A 423 14.74 29.90 -19.71
N VAL A 424 15.21 29.68 -18.49
CA VAL A 424 16.55 29.19 -18.18
C VAL A 424 16.36 27.71 -17.90
N VAL A 425 16.73 26.84 -18.84
CA VAL A 425 16.49 25.40 -18.76
C VAL A 425 17.77 24.68 -19.10
N ASP A 426 18.28 23.91 -18.15
CA ASP A 426 19.47 23.10 -18.31
C ASP A 426 19.24 21.72 -17.67
N PHE A 427 19.20 20.68 -18.50
CA PHE A 427 19.01 19.29 -18.10
C PHE A 427 20.35 18.55 -17.89
N ASP A 428 21.47 19.21 -18.20
CA ASP A 428 22.80 18.62 -18.24
C ASP A 428 23.76 19.32 -17.25
N VAL A 429 23.23 19.90 -16.18
CA VAL A 429 24.04 20.51 -15.12
C VAL A 429 24.81 19.38 -14.42
N PRO A 430 26.16 19.45 -14.32
CA PRO A 430 26.91 18.48 -13.53
C PRO A 430 26.43 18.47 -12.08
N LEU A 431 26.36 17.29 -11.46
CA LEU A 431 25.93 17.18 -10.07
C LEU A 431 26.76 18.12 -9.17
N PRO A 432 26.15 19.10 -8.49
CA PRO A 432 26.88 20.06 -7.68
C PRO A 432 27.42 19.39 -6.41
N ALA A 433 28.63 19.77 -6.01
CA ALA A 433 29.24 19.28 -4.77
C ALA A 433 28.56 19.86 -3.51
N ASP A 434 27.98 21.06 -3.63
CA ASP A 434 27.13 21.68 -2.63
C ASP A 434 25.70 21.69 -3.17
N PRO A 435 24.74 20.96 -2.56
CA PRO A 435 23.38 20.86 -3.08
C PRO A 435 22.65 22.21 -3.09
N TRP A 436 23.17 23.22 -2.39
CA TRP A 436 22.57 24.56 -2.25
C TRP A 436 23.02 25.56 -3.32
N ALA A 437 23.92 25.16 -4.21
CA ALA A 437 24.55 26.04 -5.19
C ALA A 437 24.69 25.38 -6.56
N VAL A 438 24.15 26.02 -7.60
CA VAL A 438 24.38 25.65 -9.01
C VAL A 438 25.30 26.68 -9.64
N ARG A 439 26.38 26.20 -10.28
CA ARG A 439 27.40 27.03 -10.93
C ARG A 439 27.80 26.42 -12.27
N THR A 440 27.46 27.10 -13.36
CA THR A 440 27.88 26.78 -14.74
C THR A 440 28.41 28.04 -15.43
N SER A 441 28.80 27.95 -16.71
CA SER A 441 29.16 29.15 -17.48
C SER A 441 27.97 30.08 -17.76
N ALA A 442 26.73 29.58 -17.63
CA ALA A 442 25.52 30.31 -17.94
C ALA A 442 24.59 30.51 -16.72
N ILE A 443 24.86 29.85 -15.59
CA ILE A 443 23.99 29.85 -14.41
C ILE A 443 24.84 30.05 -13.14
N GLU A 444 24.49 31.05 -12.35
CA GLU A 444 24.88 31.20 -10.96
C GLU A 444 23.62 31.28 -10.10
N ALA A 445 23.35 30.25 -9.30
CA ALA A 445 22.16 30.20 -8.48
C ALA A 445 22.43 29.61 -7.09
N ASP A 446 21.81 30.21 -6.07
CA ASP A 446 21.86 29.75 -4.68
C ASP A 446 20.43 29.62 -4.15
N HIS A 447 20.22 28.65 -3.27
CA HIS A 447 18.94 28.48 -2.58
C HIS A 447 19.15 27.93 -1.17
N TRP A 448 18.35 28.40 -0.22
CA TRP A 448 18.45 27.96 1.18
C TRP A 448 17.19 28.29 1.97
N ALA A 449 16.96 27.54 3.05
CA ALA A 449 16.01 27.94 4.08
C ALA A 449 16.69 28.97 5.01
N GLU A 450 16.11 30.17 5.12
CA GLU A 450 16.55 31.16 6.11
C GLU A 450 16.11 30.71 7.51
N GLU A 451 14.87 30.24 7.63
CA GLU A 451 14.35 29.50 8.77
C GLU A 451 13.59 28.26 8.26
N PRO A 452 13.97 27.04 8.67
CA PRO A 452 13.34 25.81 8.16
C PRO A 452 11.82 25.82 8.28
N LEU A 453 11.12 25.44 7.19
CA LEU A 453 9.66 25.43 7.06
C LEU A 453 8.98 26.80 7.23
N GLN A 454 9.71 27.89 7.42
CA GLN A 454 9.17 29.24 7.66
C GLN A 454 9.56 30.24 6.57
N SER A 455 10.81 30.21 6.11
CA SER A 455 11.27 31.09 5.04
C SER A 455 12.35 30.45 4.18
N TYR A 456 12.28 30.71 2.88
CA TYR A 456 13.16 30.15 1.88
C TYR A 456 13.56 31.21 0.87
N ARG A 457 14.80 31.18 0.39
CA ARG A 457 15.31 32.18 -0.55
C ARG A 457 15.98 31.51 -1.74
N VAL A 458 15.80 32.14 -2.91
CA VAL A 458 16.47 31.74 -4.15
C VAL A 458 17.04 32.99 -4.83
N THR A 459 18.32 32.93 -5.18
CA THR A 459 18.99 33.92 -6.01
C THR A 459 19.47 33.28 -7.30
N VAL A 460 19.29 33.95 -8.44
CA VAL A 460 19.69 33.46 -9.76
C VAL A 460 20.29 34.60 -10.56
N HIS A 461 21.39 34.35 -11.24
CA HIS A 461 21.93 35.12 -12.35
C HIS A 461 22.22 34.15 -13.50
N ALA A 462 21.50 34.27 -14.61
CA ALA A 462 21.62 33.31 -15.69
C ALA A 462 21.33 33.88 -17.07
N GLN A 463 21.80 33.18 -18.11
CA GLN A 463 21.40 33.41 -19.49
C GLN A 463 20.32 32.40 -19.89
N GLY A 464 19.13 32.92 -20.19
CA GLY A 464 17.99 32.13 -20.66
C GLY A 464 17.63 32.45 -22.11
N GLN A 465 16.45 31.99 -22.52
CA GLN A 465 15.88 32.24 -23.84
C GLN A 465 14.44 32.71 -23.71
N ALA A 466 14.05 33.70 -24.52
CA ALA A 466 12.70 34.24 -24.62
C ALA A 466 11.95 33.65 -25.82
N TYR A 467 10.69 33.28 -25.58
CA TYR A 467 9.81 32.57 -26.51
C TYR A 467 8.50 33.33 -26.66
N THR A 468 8.22 33.85 -27.86
CA THR A 468 6.91 34.45 -28.17
C THR A 468 5.81 33.39 -28.27
N ASP A 469 6.13 32.22 -28.83
CA ASP A 469 5.30 31.02 -28.75
C ASP A 469 5.85 30.10 -27.64
N PRO A 470 5.19 30.01 -26.47
CA PRO A 470 5.64 29.13 -25.39
C PRO A 470 5.71 27.65 -25.78
N SER A 471 4.91 27.22 -26.77
CA SER A 471 4.89 25.80 -27.17
C SER A 471 6.15 25.38 -27.94
N ALA A 472 6.99 26.33 -28.36
CA ALA A 472 8.32 26.08 -28.92
C ALA A 472 9.20 25.24 -27.97
N LEU A 473 9.06 25.42 -26.65
CA LEU A 473 9.75 24.63 -25.63
C LEU A 473 9.35 23.14 -25.68
N LEU A 474 8.09 22.82 -26.00
CA LEU A 474 7.61 21.44 -26.16
C LEU A 474 8.15 20.75 -27.43
N ARG A 475 8.80 21.51 -28.32
CA ARG A 475 9.41 21.03 -29.57
C ARG A 475 10.93 21.19 -29.57
N SER A 476 11.52 21.60 -28.44
CA SER A 476 12.95 21.92 -28.32
C SER A 476 13.43 22.94 -29.35
N GLU A 477 12.57 23.88 -29.74
CA GLU A 477 12.95 24.97 -30.64
C GLU A 477 13.78 26.03 -29.88
N PRO A 478 14.73 26.70 -30.53
CA PRO A 478 15.53 27.76 -29.90
C PRO A 478 14.72 29.05 -29.76
N GLY A 479 14.93 29.77 -28.65
CA GLY A 479 14.40 31.10 -28.39
C GLY A 479 15.45 32.21 -28.61
N THR A 480 15.12 33.42 -28.18
CA THR A 480 16.04 34.58 -28.26
C THR A 480 16.81 34.71 -26.94
N PRO A 481 18.15 34.78 -26.92
CA PRO A 481 18.92 34.93 -25.68
C PRO A 481 18.47 36.12 -24.82
N VAL A 482 18.42 35.92 -23.50
CA VAL A 482 18.02 36.96 -22.55
C VAL A 482 18.70 36.78 -21.19
N ASP A 483 19.17 37.87 -20.58
CA ASP A 483 19.72 37.83 -19.23
C ASP A 483 18.59 37.85 -18.18
N VAL A 484 18.71 36.99 -17.17
CA VAL A 484 17.75 36.82 -16.09
C VAL A 484 18.46 36.99 -14.75
N ALA A 485 17.89 37.80 -13.86
CA ALA A 485 18.30 37.86 -12.46
C ALA A 485 17.09 37.77 -11.52
N ILE A 486 17.19 36.93 -10.49
CA ILE A 486 16.14 36.70 -9.49
C ILE A 486 16.76 36.83 -8.10
N ASP A 487 16.05 37.50 -7.20
CA ASP A 487 16.29 37.44 -5.76
C ASP A 487 14.92 37.47 -5.08
N LEU A 488 14.43 36.28 -4.70
CA LEU A 488 13.09 36.10 -4.15
C LEU A 488 13.15 35.32 -2.85
N ALA A 489 12.30 35.71 -1.91
CA ALA A 489 12.08 35.03 -0.65
C ALA A 489 10.61 34.61 -0.53
N TRP A 490 10.38 33.38 -0.11
CA TRP A 490 9.10 32.76 0.18
C TRP A 490 8.96 32.66 1.70
N ALA A 491 7.97 33.35 2.26
CA ALA A 491 7.56 33.19 3.65
C ALA A 491 6.34 32.27 3.73
N THR A 492 6.37 31.27 4.60
CA THR A 492 5.26 30.34 4.81
C THR A 492 3.98 31.09 5.22
N ASP A 493 2.90 30.79 4.52
CA ASP A 493 1.57 31.39 4.69
C ASP A 493 0.52 30.27 4.81
N GLY A 494 0.58 29.53 5.91
CA GLY A 494 -0.28 28.38 6.19
C GLY A 494 0.44 27.27 6.94
N THR A 495 -0.16 26.09 6.96
CA THR A 495 0.38 24.89 7.60
C THR A 495 1.14 24.05 6.56
N PRO A 496 2.44 23.76 6.76
CA PRO A 496 3.17 22.81 5.92
C PRO A 496 2.50 21.43 5.89
N TYR A 497 2.28 20.89 4.69
CA TYR A 497 1.59 19.62 4.49
C TYR A 497 2.56 18.55 3.97
N ARG A 498 2.67 17.43 4.68
CA ARG A 498 3.50 16.28 4.26
C ARG A 498 2.63 15.18 3.68
N TYR A 499 3.09 14.60 2.58
CA TYR A 499 2.43 13.48 1.93
C TYR A 499 2.57 12.20 2.77
N ARG A 500 1.52 11.38 2.76
CA ARG A 500 1.56 10.04 3.38
C ARG A 500 2.24 9.00 2.50
N MET A 501 1.99 9.06 1.19
CA MET A 501 2.36 8.01 0.23
C MET A 501 3.80 8.11 -0.28
N THR A 502 4.40 9.29 -0.20
CA THR A 502 5.74 9.54 -0.72
C THR A 502 6.45 10.62 0.09
N THR A 503 7.77 10.60 0.03
CA THR A 503 8.68 11.57 0.63
C THR A 503 8.60 12.91 -0.11
N ARG A 504 7.64 13.74 0.30
CA ARG A 504 7.35 15.08 -0.23
C ARG A 504 6.59 15.91 0.80
N TYR A 505 6.78 17.23 0.77
CA TYR A 505 5.87 18.17 1.40
C TYR A 505 5.55 19.36 0.49
N GLU A 506 4.52 20.10 0.86
CA GLU A 506 3.94 21.26 0.15
C GLU A 506 3.67 22.39 1.13
N ILE A 507 4.01 23.63 0.77
CA ILE A 507 3.88 24.81 1.63
C ILE A 507 3.33 26.01 0.85
N PRO A 508 2.13 26.52 1.20
CA PRO A 508 1.65 27.80 0.68
C PRO A 508 2.49 28.94 1.25
N CYS A 509 2.82 29.92 0.41
CA CYS A 509 3.75 30.99 0.73
C CYS A 509 3.26 32.35 0.23
N THR A 510 3.79 33.39 0.87
CA THR A 510 3.83 34.76 0.37
C THR A 510 5.25 35.08 -0.13
N VAL A 511 5.37 35.67 -1.31
CA VAL A 511 6.65 35.87 -2.02
C VAL A 511 6.99 37.34 -2.17
N SER A 512 8.25 37.71 -1.91
CA SER A 512 8.75 39.09 -2.06
C SER A 512 10.17 39.10 -2.60
N GLY A 513 10.55 40.19 -3.29
CA GLY A 513 11.91 40.36 -3.81
C GLY A 513 11.93 41.06 -5.17
N SER A 514 12.74 40.58 -6.11
CA SER A 514 12.84 41.16 -7.44
C SER A 514 13.14 40.13 -8.53
N VAL A 515 12.61 40.39 -9.71
CA VAL A 515 12.88 39.65 -10.95
C VAL A 515 13.28 40.64 -12.02
N THR A 516 14.43 40.42 -12.66
CA THR A 516 14.94 41.22 -13.77
C THR A 516 15.05 40.37 -15.02
N ILE A 517 14.46 40.85 -16.12
CA ILE A 517 14.53 40.24 -17.45
C ILE A 517 15.08 41.31 -18.40
N ASP A 518 16.22 41.06 -19.03
CA ASP A 518 16.87 42.00 -19.97
C ASP A 518 17.02 43.42 -19.42
N GLY A 519 17.46 43.53 -18.16
CA GLY A 519 17.61 44.81 -17.44
C GLY A 519 16.31 45.46 -16.97
N ARG A 520 15.12 44.92 -17.31
CA ARG A 520 13.84 45.38 -16.75
C ARG A 520 13.56 44.68 -15.42
N CYS A 521 13.69 45.43 -14.33
CA CYS A 521 13.43 44.94 -12.97
C CYS A 521 11.95 45.13 -12.58
N SER A 522 11.35 44.07 -12.04
CA SER A 522 10.01 44.01 -11.45
C SER A 522 10.16 43.73 -9.95
N ARG A 523 9.61 44.61 -9.11
CA ARG A 523 9.60 44.43 -7.64
C ARG A 523 8.42 43.53 -7.29
N ILE A 524 8.68 42.42 -6.60
CA ILE A 524 7.64 41.52 -6.10
C ILE A 524 7.39 41.86 -4.63
N ASP A 525 6.13 42.06 -4.26
CA ASP A 525 5.73 42.49 -2.92
C ASP A 525 4.54 41.67 -2.42
N ALA A 526 4.83 40.75 -1.50
CA ALA A 526 3.87 39.90 -0.81
C ALA A 526 2.80 39.27 -1.72
N VAL A 527 3.24 38.59 -2.79
CA VAL A 527 2.33 37.93 -3.75
C VAL A 527 2.18 36.44 -3.44
N PRO A 528 1.08 35.77 -3.87
CA PRO A 528 0.91 34.34 -3.64
C PRO A 528 2.00 33.49 -4.33
N GLY A 529 2.39 32.41 -3.67
CA GLY A 529 3.28 31.38 -4.22
C GLY A 529 3.23 30.07 -3.44
N GLN A 530 3.86 29.04 -3.99
CA GLN A 530 3.91 27.70 -3.42
C GLN A 530 5.36 27.20 -3.40
N ARG A 531 5.71 26.42 -2.38
CA ARG A 531 6.96 25.62 -2.36
C ARG A 531 6.64 24.14 -2.24
N ASP A 532 7.47 23.34 -2.88
CA ASP A 532 7.54 21.91 -2.63
C ASP A 532 8.98 21.41 -2.56
N HIS A 533 9.16 20.35 -1.79
CA HIS A 533 10.42 19.62 -1.71
C HIS A 533 10.11 18.14 -1.65
N SER A 534 10.78 17.38 -2.50
CA SER A 534 10.60 15.95 -2.61
C SER A 534 11.93 15.23 -2.76
N TRP A 535 12.01 14.01 -2.25
CA TRP A 535 13.18 13.14 -2.36
C TRP A 535 12.76 11.69 -2.57
N GLY A 536 13.65 10.84 -3.07
CA GLY A 536 13.38 9.41 -3.31
C GLY A 536 13.20 9.06 -4.78
N VAL A 537 12.74 7.83 -5.06
CA VAL A 537 12.61 7.32 -6.43
C VAL A 537 11.50 8.06 -7.20
N ARG A 538 11.81 8.55 -8.40
CA ARG A 538 10.89 9.28 -9.28
C ARG A 538 11.12 8.93 -10.74
N ASP A 539 10.24 8.12 -11.33
CA ASP A 539 10.18 7.91 -12.78
C ASP A 539 9.12 8.82 -13.40
N TRP A 540 9.56 9.96 -13.94
CA TRP A 540 8.70 10.95 -14.60
C TRP A 540 8.01 10.42 -15.86
N TRP A 541 8.50 9.29 -16.41
CA TRP A 541 8.02 8.70 -17.65
C TRP A 541 7.17 7.44 -17.44
N SER A 542 6.75 7.18 -16.21
CA SER A 542 5.97 5.98 -15.84
C SER A 542 4.48 6.26 -15.62
N MET A 543 4.11 7.53 -15.43
CA MET A 543 2.76 7.93 -15.00
C MET A 543 2.41 9.33 -15.45
N ASP A 544 1.14 9.56 -15.77
CA ASP A 544 0.61 10.89 -16.04
C ASP A 544 0.13 11.51 -14.73
N TRP A 545 0.14 12.84 -14.63
CA TRP A 545 -0.49 13.51 -13.49
C TRP A 545 -0.93 14.92 -13.81
N LEU A 546 -1.85 15.41 -12.99
CA LEU A 546 -2.11 16.83 -12.75
C LEU A 546 -1.56 17.19 -11.37
N TRP A 547 -0.85 18.31 -11.27
CA TRP A 547 -0.55 19.01 -10.02
C TRP A 547 -1.20 20.39 -10.04
N SER A 548 -1.67 20.86 -8.88
CA SER A 548 -2.29 22.16 -8.72
C SER A 548 -1.98 22.80 -7.36
N ALA A 549 -1.83 24.12 -7.36
CA ALA A 549 -1.81 24.93 -6.14
C ALA A 549 -2.58 26.24 -6.39
N LEU A 550 -3.59 26.53 -5.56
CA LEU A 550 -4.46 27.68 -5.66
C LEU A 550 -4.46 28.46 -4.35
N HIS A 551 -4.44 29.79 -4.45
CA HIS A 551 -4.56 30.73 -3.35
C HIS A 551 -5.78 31.61 -3.64
N LEU A 552 -6.82 31.47 -2.82
CA LEU A 552 -8.04 32.27 -2.94
C LEU A 552 -7.88 33.59 -2.20
N ASP A 553 -8.56 34.62 -2.68
CA ASP A 553 -8.48 35.99 -2.15
C ASP A 553 -8.99 36.10 -0.68
N ASP A 554 -9.68 35.06 -0.18
CA ASP A 554 -10.18 35.00 1.20
C ASP A 554 -9.22 34.31 2.19
N GLY A 555 -7.99 33.98 1.74
CA GLY A 555 -6.97 33.31 2.53
C GLY A 555 -7.06 31.78 2.53
N THR A 556 -7.92 31.19 1.69
CA THR A 556 -7.95 29.73 1.49
C THR A 556 -6.79 29.29 0.60
N HIS A 557 -6.08 28.24 1.01
CA HIS A 557 -5.02 27.61 0.22
C HIS A 557 -5.43 26.19 -0.16
N LEU A 558 -5.26 25.83 -1.43
CA LEU A 558 -5.64 24.53 -1.96
C LEU A 558 -4.47 23.95 -2.73
N HIS A 559 -4.24 22.67 -2.54
CA HIS A 559 -3.25 21.94 -3.30
C HIS A 559 -3.79 20.55 -3.61
N GLY A 560 -3.63 20.10 -4.85
CA GLY A 560 -4.13 18.81 -5.28
C GLY A 560 -3.29 18.20 -6.38
N VAL A 561 -3.06 16.90 -6.27
CA VAL A 561 -2.45 16.06 -7.29
C VAL A 561 -3.42 14.95 -7.65
N ASN A 562 -3.57 14.70 -8.95
CA ASN A 562 -4.23 13.52 -9.49
C ASN A 562 -3.21 12.73 -10.32
N ILE A 563 -2.82 11.55 -9.85
CA ILE A 563 -1.87 10.65 -10.52
C ILE A 563 -2.66 9.60 -11.29
N GLN A 564 -2.29 9.39 -12.55
CA GLN A 564 -2.90 8.43 -13.46
C GLN A 564 -1.88 7.36 -13.84
N LEU A 565 -2.09 6.15 -13.35
CA LEU A 565 -1.29 4.98 -13.66
C LEU A 565 -2.05 4.08 -14.63
N PRO A 566 -1.41 3.54 -15.68
CA PRO A 566 -2.06 2.60 -16.59
C PRO A 566 -2.66 1.40 -15.84
N GLY A 567 -3.97 1.18 -15.98
CA GLY A 567 -4.67 0.03 -15.39
C GLY A 567 -4.97 0.11 -13.90
N ILE A 568 -4.73 1.25 -13.24
CA ILE A 568 -5.02 1.48 -11.83
C ILE A 568 -5.92 2.74 -11.70
N PRO A 569 -6.93 2.74 -10.81
CA PRO A 569 -7.70 3.95 -10.53
C PRO A 569 -6.80 5.13 -10.11
N GLY A 570 -7.14 6.33 -10.56
CA GLY A 570 -6.35 7.52 -10.29
C GLY A 570 -6.21 7.79 -8.79
N VAL A 571 -4.98 8.13 -8.36
CA VAL A 571 -4.66 8.43 -6.96
C VAL A 571 -4.72 9.93 -6.73
N SER A 572 -5.48 10.37 -5.74
CA SER A 572 -5.57 11.77 -5.34
C SER A 572 -4.81 12.02 -4.04
N VAL A 573 -4.03 13.10 -4.00
CA VAL A 573 -3.34 13.58 -2.79
C VAL A 573 -3.44 15.09 -2.75
N GLY A 574 -3.63 15.67 -1.58
CA GLY A 574 -3.65 17.12 -1.45
C GLY A 574 -4.27 17.60 -0.15
N TYR A 575 -4.41 18.91 -0.04
CA TYR A 575 -5.05 19.56 1.10
C TYR A 575 -5.95 20.72 0.66
N GLY A 576 -6.92 21.06 1.51
CA GLY A 576 -7.47 22.40 1.57
C GLY A 576 -7.30 23.00 2.96
N GLN A 577 -6.73 24.21 3.02
CA GLN A 577 -6.61 25.01 4.24
C GLN A 577 -7.62 26.14 4.17
N ASP A 578 -8.54 26.17 5.12
CA ASP A 578 -9.49 27.26 5.22
C ASP A 578 -8.83 28.53 5.77
N ARG A 579 -9.54 29.66 5.70
CA ARG A 579 -9.08 30.96 6.23
C ARG A 579 -8.73 30.99 7.72
N THR A 580 -9.08 29.95 8.48
CA THR A 580 -8.77 29.82 9.90
C THR A 580 -7.55 28.93 10.15
N GLY A 581 -6.96 28.37 9.08
CA GLY A 581 -5.79 27.49 9.13
C GLY A 581 -6.12 26.01 9.33
N ASN A 582 -7.40 25.61 9.28
CA ASN A 582 -7.73 24.18 9.39
C ASN A 582 -7.39 23.46 8.10
N VAL A 583 -6.59 22.40 8.22
CA VAL A 583 -6.17 21.57 7.09
C VAL A 583 -7.09 20.35 6.97
N SER A 584 -7.66 20.17 5.78
CA SER A 584 -8.41 18.98 5.39
C SER A 584 -7.69 18.24 4.28
N GLU A 585 -7.40 16.95 4.44
CA GLU A 585 -6.82 16.15 3.37
C GLU A 585 -7.85 15.89 2.26
N LEU A 586 -7.41 16.01 1.01
CA LEU A 586 -8.23 15.71 -0.14
C LEU A 586 -8.22 14.21 -0.42
N ASN A 587 -9.40 13.66 -0.70
CA ASN A 587 -9.56 12.28 -1.14
C ASN A 587 -9.94 12.17 -2.62
N THR A 588 -10.32 13.27 -3.26
CA THR A 588 -10.58 13.33 -4.69
C THR A 588 -10.10 14.67 -5.24
N VAL A 589 -9.20 14.59 -6.21
CA VAL A 589 -8.77 15.68 -7.08
C VAL A 589 -9.09 15.23 -8.49
N SER A 590 -9.93 15.96 -9.19
CA SER A 590 -10.28 15.67 -10.57
C SER A 590 -10.24 16.93 -11.41
N VAL A 591 -9.93 16.78 -12.69
CA VAL A 591 -9.81 17.89 -13.62
C VAL A 591 -10.52 17.54 -14.92
N GLN A 592 -11.25 18.51 -15.45
CA GLN A 592 -11.72 18.52 -16.83
C GLN A 592 -10.92 19.56 -17.58
N GLU A 593 -10.27 19.19 -18.67
CA GLU A 593 -9.29 20.04 -19.33
C GLU A 593 -9.34 19.93 -20.84
N THR A 594 -8.93 21.00 -21.50
CA THR A 594 -8.79 21.06 -22.96
C THR A 594 -7.41 21.58 -23.32
N PHE A 595 -6.72 20.85 -24.19
CA PHE A 595 -5.43 21.24 -24.76
C PHE A 595 -5.60 21.76 -26.18
N GLY A 596 -4.87 22.83 -26.50
CA GLY A 596 -4.70 23.29 -27.86
C GLY A 596 -3.87 22.30 -28.70
N PRO A 597 -3.89 22.45 -30.04
CA PRO A 597 -3.10 21.59 -30.94
C PRO A 597 -1.59 21.72 -30.74
N ASN A 598 -1.15 22.78 -30.04
CA ASN A 598 0.23 23.03 -29.67
C ASN A 598 0.65 22.38 -28.33
N GLY A 599 -0.23 21.57 -27.71
CA GLY A 599 0.06 20.85 -26.48
C GLY A 599 -0.08 21.67 -25.19
N LEU A 600 -0.54 22.92 -25.27
CA LEU A 600 -0.75 23.79 -24.12
C LEU A 600 -2.21 23.77 -23.64
N PRO A 601 -2.46 23.85 -22.32
CA PRO A 601 -3.82 23.86 -21.78
C PRO A 601 -4.51 25.17 -22.14
N THR A 602 -5.81 25.13 -22.38
CA THR A 602 -6.61 26.31 -22.74
C THR A 602 -7.70 26.57 -21.72
N GLU A 603 -8.33 25.50 -21.23
CA GLU A 603 -9.36 25.51 -20.21
C GLU A 603 -9.11 24.37 -19.24
N ALA A 604 -9.38 24.59 -17.96
CA ALA A 604 -9.37 23.55 -16.93
C ALA A 604 -10.44 23.84 -15.86
N ILE A 605 -11.12 22.81 -15.37
CA ILE A 605 -12.04 22.87 -14.24
C ILE A 605 -11.58 21.83 -13.22
N LEU A 606 -11.10 22.30 -12.07
CA LEU A 606 -10.61 21.48 -10.97
C LEU A 606 -11.75 21.22 -9.99
N THR A 607 -11.90 19.99 -9.49
CA THR A 607 -12.83 19.64 -8.41
C THR A 607 -12.08 18.94 -7.28
N LEU A 608 -12.24 19.45 -6.06
CA LEU A 608 -11.52 19.06 -4.85
C LEU A 608 -12.50 18.66 -3.75
N GLN A 609 -12.39 17.43 -3.26
CA GLN A 609 -13.20 16.87 -2.17
C GLN A 609 -12.28 16.41 -1.03
N PRO A 610 -12.70 16.53 0.25
CA PRO A 610 -14.06 16.84 0.73
C PRO A 610 -14.36 18.33 0.97
N VAL A 611 -13.46 19.24 0.57
CA VAL A 611 -13.64 20.69 0.78
C VAL A 611 -14.74 21.32 -0.09
N ASP A 612 -15.31 20.54 -1.00
CA ASP A 612 -16.40 20.90 -1.90
C ASP A 612 -16.12 22.14 -2.76
N ILE A 613 -14.94 22.17 -3.39
CA ILE A 613 -14.53 23.27 -4.27
C ILE A 613 -14.44 22.79 -5.71
N THR A 614 -15.19 23.44 -6.58
CA THR A 614 -15.00 23.37 -8.03
C THR A 614 -14.52 24.72 -8.55
N ALA A 615 -13.37 24.76 -9.21
CA ALA A 615 -12.70 25.99 -9.66
C ALA A 615 -12.41 25.95 -11.16
N ALA A 616 -12.95 26.92 -11.90
CA ALA A 616 -12.64 27.11 -13.32
C ALA A 616 -11.39 27.98 -13.47
N ALA A 617 -10.45 27.52 -14.28
CA ALA A 617 -9.18 28.17 -14.58
C ALA A 617 -9.27 29.02 -15.84
N ASP A 618 -8.85 30.27 -15.73
CA ASP A 618 -8.67 31.23 -16.82
C ASP A 618 -7.16 31.45 -16.98
N VAL A 619 -6.56 30.69 -17.90
CA VAL A 619 -5.11 30.58 -18.10
C VAL A 619 -4.53 31.91 -18.60
N ARG A 620 -3.45 32.36 -17.95
CA ARG A 620 -2.84 33.68 -18.21
C ARG A 620 -1.41 33.63 -18.72
N GLY A 621 -0.66 32.58 -18.42
CA GLY A 621 0.71 32.41 -18.91
C GLY A 621 1.11 30.94 -18.92
N HIS A 622 1.94 30.57 -19.88
CA HIS A 622 2.45 29.21 -20.06
C HIS A 622 3.94 29.17 -19.80
N ALA A 623 4.39 28.16 -19.07
CA ALA A 623 5.79 27.91 -18.78
C ALA A 623 6.06 26.39 -18.89
N PRO A 624 5.95 25.81 -20.10
CA PRO A 624 6.04 24.37 -20.30
C PRO A 624 7.50 23.87 -20.37
N LEU A 625 7.69 22.56 -20.16
CA LEU A 625 8.94 21.84 -20.42
C LEU A 625 8.70 20.58 -21.26
N LEU A 626 9.76 20.13 -21.94
CA LEU A 626 9.83 18.81 -22.57
C LEU A 626 10.83 17.96 -21.80
N LEU A 627 10.39 16.84 -21.23
CA LEU A 627 11.25 15.92 -20.49
C LEU A 627 11.59 14.73 -21.38
N THR A 628 12.88 14.49 -21.61
CA THR A 628 13.35 13.36 -22.44
C THR A 628 14.23 12.45 -21.60
N ALA A 629 13.85 11.18 -21.46
CA ALA A 629 14.64 10.17 -20.77
C ALA A 629 15.84 9.74 -21.62
N ALA A 630 16.87 9.20 -20.97
CA ALA A 630 18.04 8.62 -21.66
C ALA A 630 17.67 7.48 -22.62
N ASP A 631 16.57 6.77 -22.35
CA ASP A 631 16.02 5.70 -23.19
C ASP A 631 15.12 6.20 -24.34
N GLY A 632 14.93 7.51 -24.46
CA GLY A 632 14.15 8.15 -25.51
C GLY A 632 12.65 8.31 -25.21
N ARG A 633 12.16 7.89 -24.03
CA ARG A 633 10.80 8.26 -23.59
C ARG A 633 10.67 9.77 -23.46
N VAL A 634 9.52 10.30 -23.86
CA VAL A 634 9.23 11.75 -23.83
C VAL A 634 7.99 12.00 -23.00
N SER A 635 8.05 13.00 -22.13
CA SER A 635 6.89 13.57 -21.46
C SER A 635 6.76 15.05 -21.78
N GLN A 636 5.56 15.48 -22.15
CA GLN A 636 5.22 16.90 -22.23
C GLN A 636 4.79 17.38 -20.85
N PHE A 637 5.40 18.46 -20.40
CA PHE A 637 5.20 19.01 -19.08
C PHE A 637 4.64 20.44 -19.15
N PRO A 638 3.40 20.63 -19.63
CA PRO A 638 2.81 21.95 -19.65
C PRO A 638 2.54 22.41 -18.22
N ARG A 639 2.95 23.64 -17.91
CA ARG A 639 2.63 24.33 -16.67
C ARG A 639 2.11 25.71 -17.00
N ALA A 640 1.07 26.15 -16.29
CA ALA A 640 0.42 27.41 -16.56
C ALA A 640 -0.11 28.04 -15.28
N TRP A 641 0.02 29.36 -15.16
CA TRP A 641 -0.66 30.09 -14.10
C TRP A 641 -1.99 30.63 -14.61
N ALA A 642 -2.98 30.63 -13.73
CA ALA A 642 -4.35 31.00 -14.06
C ALA A 642 -4.97 31.85 -12.97
N ARG A 643 -5.99 32.61 -13.36
CA ARG A 643 -6.98 33.14 -12.42
C ARG A 643 -8.07 32.10 -12.24
N PHE A 644 -8.55 31.93 -11.03
CA PHE A 644 -9.58 30.95 -10.70
C PHE A 644 -10.88 31.63 -10.29
N ARG A 645 -11.99 31.03 -10.68
CA ARG A 645 -13.33 31.34 -10.17
C ARG A 645 -13.98 30.04 -9.72
N THR A 646 -14.36 30.00 -8.45
CA THR A 646 -15.05 28.86 -7.86
C THR A 646 -16.57 28.94 -8.09
N THR A 647 -17.25 27.81 -8.02
CA THR A 647 -18.71 27.71 -8.15
C THR A 647 -19.47 28.44 -7.04
N ASP A 648 -18.85 28.60 -5.86
CA ASP A 648 -19.41 29.38 -4.74
C ASP A 648 -19.14 30.89 -4.83
N GLY A 649 -18.43 31.33 -5.88
CA GLY A 649 -18.21 32.74 -6.21
C GLY A 649 -16.87 33.32 -5.71
N ARG A 650 -16.04 32.57 -4.98
CA ARG A 650 -14.68 32.99 -4.61
C ARG A 650 -13.76 33.06 -5.83
N THR A 651 -12.77 33.93 -5.76
CA THR A 651 -11.73 34.13 -6.77
C THR A 651 -10.34 33.94 -6.18
N GLY A 652 -9.36 33.71 -7.05
CA GLY A 652 -7.97 33.54 -6.65
C GLY A 652 -7.05 33.34 -7.83
N VAL A 653 -5.82 32.92 -7.53
CA VAL A 653 -4.80 32.55 -8.51
C VAL A 653 -4.11 31.26 -8.16
N GLY A 654 -3.44 30.66 -9.12
CA GLY A 654 -2.72 29.43 -8.89
C GLY A 654 -2.01 28.91 -10.12
N TRP A 655 -1.27 27.83 -9.90
CA TRP A 655 -0.58 27.07 -10.92
C TRP A 655 -1.30 25.74 -11.17
N LEU A 656 -1.34 25.35 -12.45
CA LEU A 656 -1.68 24.01 -12.90
C LEU A 656 -0.49 23.47 -13.68
N GLU A 657 -0.18 22.21 -13.45
CA GLU A 657 0.91 21.50 -14.08
C GLU A 657 0.44 20.12 -14.48
N TRP A 658 0.88 19.65 -15.64
CA TRP A 658 0.62 18.30 -16.09
C TRP A 658 1.92 17.61 -16.45
N ASN A 659 1.97 16.30 -16.22
CA ASN A 659 2.92 15.41 -16.86
C ASN A 659 2.16 14.49 -17.81
N ARG A 660 2.53 14.51 -19.08
CA ARG A 660 1.81 13.82 -20.16
C ARG A 660 2.80 12.99 -20.97
N ASN A 661 2.88 11.71 -20.65
CA ASN A 661 3.75 10.79 -21.34
C ASN A 661 3.31 10.62 -22.79
N GLN A 662 4.25 10.81 -23.69
CA GLN A 662 3.99 10.63 -25.11
C GLN A 662 4.17 9.15 -25.45
N PRO A 663 3.34 8.60 -26.37
CA PRO A 663 3.55 7.25 -26.87
C PRO A 663 4.95 7.13 -27.45
N THR A 664 5.68 6.06 -27.11
CA THR A 664 6.97 5.77 -27.73
C THR A 664 6.77 5.66 -29.25
N PRO A 665 7.56 6.36 -30.08
CA PRO A 665 7.52 6.18 -31.52
C PRO A 665 7.75 4.70 -31.85
N GLN A 666 6.82 4.08 -32.60
CA GLN A 666 6.97 2.70 -33.11
C GLN A 666 8.08 2.59 -34.14
#